data_AF-A0A964JN00-F1
#
_entry.id   AF-A0A964JN00-F1
#
_cell.length_a   1.000
_cell.length_b   1.000
_cell.length_c   1.000
_cell.angle_alpha   90.00
_cell.angle_beta   90.00
_cell.angle_gamma   90.00
#
_symmetry.space_group_name_H-M   'P 1'
#
loop_
_entity.id
_entity.type
_entity.pdbx_description
1 polymer ?
#
loop_
_entity_poly.entity_id
_entity_poly.type
_entity_poly.pdbx_seq_one_letter_code
_entity_poly.pdbx_strand_id
1 'polypeptide(L)'
;MRRLLFKLGLALTLCPLNAAAISISSRQTSTPQPGITLVTGRTASPSTRFWALQIDLCLPHLEIDATAPARSRRSPGSWAMERGAQAAVNGDFFRTDTATPIVYGLAAGGGRAWPLAQTGLDPAFADEWYVQRQAWFAFGEGWVDFDHSKWVKRNLPITQGFHLDRLVADLPPGTRALVSGFPELITEGRVYTCASPTADDCFPDRSDMRARHPRTAMGLSADRGTLFLAVVDGRSNVSTGMYGTELSWLMSELGAWQAVNLDGGGSSALWIEGLGNVNTPSDGSARSVANHLGVLTGDAGGQPWTPGSCLNVPTTPESCFVGDPTGGTCAASVLSLNGGSGSAGPSTDIDGDGRADVCARGSNGVLCARSTEVGLEAAFEPGVVVVDALTNARGWSDLSNALTVRYGDLDGDLRADVCARANDGLRCFLAAGGDVVNLPDYSDAAGFARPTAFATLHLADVTGDGRADVCARGPMGMSCSPFEGPGFGATIPGPAWSDALGFGTPDTAGTFRMADVDGDGRADACIRSPNGVRCVFASDAFAGVVDGPALTDAEGYLSPGLWSTLRLADVDGDGRADLCAITASDLRCYLSIGRGFAPLPLTLSNVVEAEGWDRHEHYATLRSGDVDGDGADELCLRLAGGLRCYFVSDRGVRELRTDLLSIPGWSAPSKYLTMRLADVTGDGRDDLCARGEAGLHCWASTGDGFAEPSVLVPSFSTEIGFGDASTFSSLHVAGGRVAVPPPERDLGLAIRDGLAPNTDASVFDGQGALLDGRSDGAESRDFAAGGRADAGGLDDARSRDDAGGLDDAVFRDGRQPTGDYGRALADARQIAYSGGCALSSNAHTRGVGLFALAALLLVTARRRSRSASVGSRRSRDESRS
;
A
#
# COMPACT_ATOMS: atom_id res chain seq x y z
N MET A 1 80.49 10.02 32.78
CA MET A 1 79.21 10.13 33.53
C MET A 1 78.18 9.33 32.75
N ARG A 2 77.52 8.32 33.34
CA ARG A 2 76.32 8.36 34.21
C ARG A 2 75.03 8.74 33.45
N ARG A 3 74.16 7.73 33.26
CA ARG A 3 72.74 7.82 32.78
C ARG A 3 72.64 8.25 31.29
N LEU A 4 71.63 7.82 30.53
CA LEU A 4 70.33 7.26 30.88
C LEU A 4 69.96 6.04 29.99
N LEU A 5 69.40 4.98 30.59
CA LEU A 5 68.71 3.88 29.90
C LEU A 5 67.19 3.99 30.17
N PHE A 6 66.38 3.26 29.40
CA PHE A 6 64.90 3.27 29.40
C PHE A 6 64.23 4.57 28.90
N LYS A 7 63.77 4.56 27.63
CA LYS A 7 62.34 4.55 27.25
C LYS A 7 62.17 4.73 25.73
N LEU A 8 62.07 3.63 24.99
CA LEU A 8 61.24 3.58 23.77
C LEU A 8 60.07 2.66 24.09
N GLY A 9 58.91 3.25 24.39
CA GLY A 9 57.66 2.50 24.50
C GLY A 9 57.05 2.36 23.11
N LEU A 10 56.79 1.12 22.69
CA LEU A 10 56.08 0.85 21.43
C LEU A 10 54.63 1.32 21.60
N ALA A 11 54.30 2.49 21.03
CA ALA A 11 52.95 3.03 21.04
C ALA A 11 52.06 2.30 20.03
N LEU A 12 51.70 1.04 20.33
CA LEU A 12 50.50 0.45 19.74
C LEU A 12 49.31 1.29 20.20
N THR A 13 48.69 2.01 19.27
CA THR A 13 47.35 2.56 19.45
C THR A 13 46.38 1.38 19.51
N LEU A 14 46.14 0.88 20.72
CA LEU A 14 45.03 0.00 21.03
C LEU A 14 43.74 0.78 20.77
N CYS A 15 43.24 0.69 19.54
CA CYS A 15 41.84 0.95 19.26
C CYS A 15 41.03 0.00 20.18
N PRO A 16 40.06 0.50 20.96
CA PRO A 16 39.21 -0.39 21.74
C PRO A 16 38.54 -1.38 20.79
N LEU A 17 38.67 -2.67 21.10
CA LEU A 17 37.90 -3.69 20.41
C LEU A 17 36.42 -3.41 20.68
N ASN A 18 35.70 -2.91 19.67
CA ASN A 18 34.24 -2.88 19.70
C ASN A 18 33.75 -4.26 20.14
N ALA A 19 32.78 -4.31 21.05
CA ALA A 19 32.18 -5.55 21.50
C ALA A 19 31.67 -6.31 20.26
N ALA A 20 32.32 -7.42 19.94
CA ALA A 20 32.05 -8.15 18.70
C ALA A 20 30.60 -8.62 18.69
N ALA A 21 29.93 -8.47 17.55
CA ALA A 21 28.64 -9.12 17.31
C ALA A 21 28.78 -10.63 17.56
N ILE A 22 27.68 -11.27 17.98
CA ILE A 22 27.69 -12.68 18.35
C ILE A 22 28.17 -13.52 17.16
N SER A 23 29.23 -14.30 17.34
CA SER A 23 29.67 -15.26 16.33
C SER A 23 28.91 -16.56 16.54
N ILE A 24 27.86 -16.78 15.75
CA ILE A 24 27.18 -18.07 15.67
C ILE A 24 28.15 -19.09 15.07
N SER A 25 28.62 -20.02 15.91
CA SER A 25 29.65 -21.01 15.57
C SER A 25 29.10 -22.22 14.83
N SER A 26 27.78 -22.43 14.90
CA SER A 26 27.04 -23.44 14.13
C SER A 26 25.57 -23.06 14.09
N ARG A 27 24.96 -23.10 12.92
CA ARG A 27 23.52 -22.94 12.68
C ARG A 27 23.01 -24.20 11.97
N GLN A 28 21.83 -24.71 12.34
CA GLN A 28 21.13 -25.79 11.64
C GLN A 28 19.66 -25.41 11.49
N THR A 29 19.08 -25.69 10.33
CA THR A 29 17.69 -25.34 10.00
C THR A 29 16.90 -26.60 9.66
N SER A 30 15.65 -26.68 10.12
CA SER A 30 14.68 -27.69 9.73
C SER A 30 13.26 -27.10 9.69
N THR A 31 12.33 -27.80 9.06
CA THR A 31 10.92 -27.40 8.97
C THR A 31 10.07 -28.46 9.66
N PRO A 32 9.95 -28.44 11.01
CA PRO A 32 9.22 -29.47 11.77
C PRO A 32 7.73 -29.53 11.47
N GLN A 33 7.14 -28.41 11.02
CA GLN A 33 5.73 -28.27 10.64
C GLN A 33 5.64 -27.31 9.44
N PRO A 34 4.60 -27.40 8.58
CA PRO A 34 4.39 -26.44 7.50
C PRO A 34 4.43 -24.99 8.00
N GLY A 35 5.18 -24.13 7.32
CA GLY A 35 5.35 -22.72 7.69
C GLY A 35 6.25 -22.41 8.89
N ILE A 36 6.56 -23.40 9.73
CA ILE A 36 7.41 -23.22 10.90
C ILE A 36 8.83 -23.70 10.57
N THR A 37 9.73 -22.75 10.30
CA THR A 37 11.15 -23.01 10.10
C THR A 37 11.90 -22.87 11.43
N LEU A 38 12.35 -24.00 11.98
CA LEU A 38 13.17 -24.07 13.19
C LEU A 38 14.65 -23.86 12.85
N VAL A 39 15.19 -22.74 13.29
CA VAL A 39 16.63 -22.44 13.29
C VAL A 39 17.19 -22.73 14.68
N THR A 40 18.14 -23.65 14.78
CA THR A 40 18.90 -23.91 16.01
C THR A 40 20.35 -23.49 15.86
N GLY A 41 21.00 -23.10 16.94
CA GLY A 41 22.42 -22.74 16.85
C GLY A 41 23.17 -22.62 18.17
N ARG A 42 24.48 -22.38 18.01
CA ARG A 42 25.44 -22.17 19.10
C ARG A 42 26.34 -20.98 18.81
N THR A 43 26.91 -20.43 19.87
CA THR A 43 27.94 -19.38 19.86
C THR A 43 29.28 -19.91 20.38
N ALA A 44 30.39 -19.34 19.91
CA ALA A 44 31.73 -19.83 20.25
C ALA A 44 32.23 -19.40 21.65
N SER A 45 31.95 -18.16 22.06
CA SER A 45 32.53 -17.58 23.27
C SER A 45 31.58 -16.55 23.92
N PRO A 46 30.96 -16.84 25.08
CA PRO A 46 30.86 -18.17 25.70
C PRO A 46 29.95 -19.10 24.89
N SER A 47 29.94 -20.40 25.21
CA SER A 47 28.97 -21.34 24.63
C SER A 47 27.56 -21.01 25.12
N THR A 48 26.70 -20.59 24.20
CA THR A 48 25.25 -20.42 24.40
C THR A 48 24.48 -21.06 23.24
N ARG A 49 23.39 -21.78 23.56
CA ARG A 49 22.45 -22.39 22.61
C ARG A 49 21.21 -21.51 22.42
N PHE A 50 20.68 -21.46 21.21
CA PHE A 50 19.39 -20.86 20.91
C PHE A 50 18.56 -21.74 19.95
N TRP A 51 17.25 -21.55 20.01
CA TRP A 51 16.24 -22.07 19.12
C TRP A 51 15.36 -20.91 18.71
N ALA A 52 15.17 -20.71 17.41
CA ALA A 52 14.29 -19.69 16.88
C ALA A 52 13.35 -20.31 15.86
N LEU A 53 12.10 -19.88 15.86
CA LEU A 53 11.14 -20.12 14.80
C LEU A 53 11.12 -18.89 13.90
N GLN A 54 11.27 -19.12 12.60
CA GLN A 54 10.80 -18.21 11.56
C GLN A 54 9.45 -18.79 11.10
N ILE A 55 8.36 -18.09 11.41
CA ILE A 55 7.00 -18.48 11.07
C ILE A 55 6.56 -17.57 9.92
N ASP A 56 6.38 -18.17 8.75
CA ASP A 56 5.74 -17.51 7.61
C ASP A 56 4.29 -17.20 7.99
N LEU A 57 3.95 -15.91 8.11
CA LEU A 57 2.62 -15.44 8.51
C LEU A 57 1.61 -15.39 7.35
N CYS A 58 2.06 -15.70 6.14
CA CYS A 58 1.29 -15.55 4.90
C CYS A 58 0.63 -16.84 4.41
N LEU A 59 0.92 -17.96 5.08
CA LEU A 59 0.37 -19.26 4.72
C LEU A 59 -1.12 -19.39 5.06
N PRO A 60 -1.91 -20.01 4.18
CA PRO A 60 -3.30 -20.34 4.48
C PRO A 60 -3.35 -21.39 5.60
N HIS A 61 -4.42 -21.35 6.39
CA HIS A 61 -4.61 -22.23 7.56
C HIS A 61 -3.60 -22.00 8.69
N LEU A 62 -3.26 -20.73 8.95
CA LEU A 62 -2.38 -20.31 10.06
C LEU A 62 -3.15 -19.46 11.08
N GLU A 63 -3.13 -19.87 12.35
CA GLU A 63 -3.65 -19.07 13.46
C GLU A 63 -2.51 -18.74 14.44
N ILE A 64 -2.38 -17.47 14.82
CA ILE A 64 -1.61 -17.06 16.00
C ILE A 64 -2.60 -16.82 17.13
N ASP A 65 -2.50 -17.61 18.21
CA ASP A 65 -3.29 -17.42 19.42
C ASP A 65 -2.40 -17.15 20.64
N ALA A 66 -2.97 -16.48 21.63
CA ALA A 66 -2.36 -16.28 22.94
C ALA A 66 -3.34 -16.68 24.05
N THR A 67 -2.86 -16.72 25.30
CA THR A 67 -3.67 -17.28 26.38
C THR A 67 -4.86 -16.38 26.75
N ALA A 68 -6.09 -16.84 26.52
CA ALA A 68 -7.29 -16.23 27.08
C ALA A 68 -7.26 -16.23 28.63
N PRO A 69 -7.80 -15.21 29.33
CA PRO A 69 -7.60 -15.01 30.78
C PRO A 69 -7.91 -16.24 31.65
N ALA A 70 -9.01 -16.94 31.32
CA ALA A 70 -9.50 -18.11 32.04
C ALA A 70 -8.68 -19.40 31.81
N ARG A 71 -7.67 -19.39 30.92
CA ARG A 71 -6.79 -20.53 30.60
C ARG A 71 -5.32 -20.29 31.00
N SER A 72 -5.08 -19.29 31.86
CA SER A 72 -3.77 -18.95 32.42
C SER A 72 -3.21 -20.01 33.39
N ARG A 73 -1.96 -19.81 33.88
CA ARG A 73 -1.23 -20.72 34.79
C ARG A 73 -0.91 -22.11 34.22
N ARG A 74 -0.43 -22.15 32.97
CA ARG A 74 0.04 -23.37 32.29
C ARG A 74 1.51 -23.24 31.88
N SER A 75 2.16 -24.33 31.50
CA SER A 75 3.44 -24.29 30.77
C SER A 75 3.19 -24.30 29.25
N PRO A 76 4.10 -23.77 28.41
CA PRO A 76 3.88 -23.66 26.96
C PRO A 76 3.40 -24.94 26.31
N GLY A 77 4.04 -26.09 26.60
CA GLY A 77 3.58 -27.39 26.08
C GLY A 77 2.20 -27.82 26.56
N SER A 78 1.88 -27.60 27.84
CA SER A 78 0.56 -27.95 28.42
C SER A 78 -0.58 -27.03 27.97
N TRP A 79 -0.25 -25.85 27.45
CA TRP A 79 -1.20 -24.93 26.81
C TRP A 79 -1.32 -25.24 25.31
N ALA A 80 -0.21 -25.51 24.61
CA ALA A 80 -0.20 -25.91 23.20
C ALA A 80 -1.02 -27.18 22.96
N MET A 81 -0.79 -28.24 23.77
CA MET A 81 -1.55 -29.49 23.71
C MET A 81 -3.04 -29.33 24.08
N GLU A 82 -3.43 -28.27 24.79
CA GLU A 82 -4.84 -27.94 25.06
C GLU A 82 -5.48 -27.19 23.89
N ARG A 83 -4.70 -26.36 23.19
CA ARG A 83 -5.18 -25.53 22.07
C ARG A 83 -5.10 -26.21 20.71
N GLY A 84 -4.34 -27.29 20.56
CA GLY A 84 -4.03 -27.90 19.26
C GLY A 84 -2.91 -27.18 18.51
N ALA A 85 -2.07 -26.41 19.21
CA ALA A 85 -1.01 -25.60 18.60
C ALA A 85 0.24 -26.42 18.27
N GLN A 86 0.83 -26.16 17.11
CA GLN A 86 2.03 -26.81 16.59
C GLN A 86 3.32 -26.27 17.22
N ALA A 87 3.32 -25.03 17.72
CA ALA A 87 4.38 -24.50 18.56
C ALA A 87 3.84 -23.51 19.60
N ALA A 88 4.56 -23.35 20.73
CA ALA A 88 4.28 -22.31 21.71
C ALA A 88 5.51 -21.88 22.52
N VAL A 89 5.51 -20.61 22.94
CA VAL A 89 6.47 -19.99 23.87
C VAL A 89 5.74 -19.33 25.05
N ASN A 90 6.48 -18.94 26.10
CA ASN A 90 5.95 -18.05 27.12
C ASN A 90 5.67 -16.64 26.57
N GLY A 91 4.67 -15.95 27.11
CA GLY A 91 4.29 -14.59 26.74
C GLY A 91 4.94 -13.51 27.61
N ASP A 92 4.12 -12.50 27.94
CA ASP A 92 4.41 -11.28 28.70
C ASP A 92 5.23 -11.48 29.98
N PHE A 93 5.82 -10.37 30.46
CA PHE A 93 6.19 -10.24 31.86
C PHE A 93 4.95 -10.35 32.75
N PHE A 94 5.04 -11.12 33.84
CA PHE A 94 3.88 -11.47 34.64
C PHE A 94 4.15 -11.60 36.13
N ARG A 95 3.05 -11.59 36.89
CA ARG A 95 2.95 -12.00 38.29
C ARG A 95 1.91 -13.09 38.49
N THR A 96 2.27 -14.09 39.28
CA THR A 96 1.41 -15.24 39.64
C THR A 96 1.28 -15.43 41.15
N ASP A 97 1.92 -14.57 41.95
CA ASP A 97 1.83 -14.47 43.40
C ASP A 97 0.50 -13.86 43.89
N THR A 98 -0.23 -13.22 42.98
CA THR A 98 -1.58 -12.67 43.16
C THR A 98 -2.69 -13.73 43.03
N ALA A 99 -3.91 -13.44 43.49
CA ALA A 99 -5.04 -14.38 43.43
C ALA A 99 -5.37 -14.80 41.97
N THR A 100 -5.57 -13.82 41.08
CA THR A 100 -5.56 -13.98 39.63
C THR A 100 -4.20 -13.55 39.07
N PRO A 101 -3.65 -14.21 38.03
CA PRO A 101 -2.43 -13.75 37.36
C PRO A 101 -2.58 -12.34 36.80
N ILE A 102 -1.46 -11.63 36.69
CA ILE A 102 -1.38 -10.28 36.12
C ILE A 102 -0.25 -10.28 35.08
N VAL A 103 -0.51 -9.75 33.89
CA VAL A 103 0.51 -9.47 32.86
C VAL A 103 0.88 -7.98 32.90
N TYR A 104 2.10 -7.61 32.49
CA TYR A 104 2.63 -6.25 32.71
C TYR A 104 2.24 -5.24 31.63
N GLY A 105 1.73 -5.69 30.48
CA GLY A 105 1.16 -4.83 29.45
C GLY A 105 -0.26 -5.27 29.10
N LEU A 106 -0.71 -4.89 27.90
CA LEU A 106 -1.93 -5.44 27.33
C LEU A 106 -1.72 -6.92 26.97
N ALA A 107 -2.78 -7.71 27.09
CA ALA A 107 -2.83 -9.04 26.49
C ALA A 107 -4.23 -9.35 25.97
N ALA A 108 -4.29 -10.20 24.95
CA ALA A 108 -5.51 -10.75 24.41
C ALA A 108 -5.28 -12.21 24.00
N GLY A 109 -6.32 -13.04 24.05
CA GLY A 109 -6.25 -14.43 23.61
C GLY A 109 -7.62 -15.02 23.35
N GLY A 110 -7.76 -15.85 22.32
CA GLY A 110 -9.05 -16.35 21.85
C GLY A 110 -10.04 -15.24 21.48
N GLY A 111 -9.56 -14.12 20.94
CA GLY A 111 -10.40 -12.96 20.59
C GLY A 111 -10.94 -12.18 21.80
N ARG A 112 -10.29 -12.27 22.96
CA ARG A 112 -10.73 -11.58 24.19
C ARG A 112 -9.58 -10.86 24.88
N ALA A 113 -9.78 -9.58 25.17
CA ALA A 113 -8.93 -8.79 26.04
C ALA A 113 -8.82 -9.42 27.43
N TRP A 114 -7.65 -9.25 28.07
CA TRP A 114 -7.52 -9.43 29.51
C TRP A 114 -8.24 -8.27 30.23
N PRO A 115 -8.98 -8.52 31.33
CA PRO A 115 -9.53 -7.46 32.15
C PRO A 115 -8.42 -6.51 32.62
N LEU A 116 -8.68 -5.20 32.68
CA LEU A 116 -7.68 -4.21 33.11
C LEU A 116 -7.05 -4.56 34.47
N ALA A 117 -7.83 -5.07 35.41
CA ALA A 117 -7.35 -5.58 36.71
C ALA A 117 -6.46 -6.84 36.67
N GLN A 118 -6.12 -7.32 35.47
CA GLN A 118 -5.15 -8.39 35.19
C GLN A 118 -4.07 -7.94 34.19
N THR A 119 -4.02 -6.66 33.83
CA THR A 119 -2.96 -6.04 33.02
C THR A 119 -2.20 -5.01 33.85
N GLY A 120 -1.04 -4.57 33.36
CA GLY A 120 -0.29 -3.49 33.98
C GLY A 120 -0.98 -2.13 33.89
N LEU A 121 -2.04 -2.01 33.06
CA LEU A 121 -2.76 -0.75 32.85
C LEU A 121 -3.85 -0.48 33.90
N ASP A 122 -4.06 -1.35 34.90
CA ASP A 122 -4.87 -0.98 36.06
C ASP A 122 -4.25 0.24 36.78
N PRO A 123 -5.03 1.29 37.10
CA PRO A 123 -4.56 2.43 37.90
C PRO A 123 -3.85 2.05 39.21
N ALA A 124 -4.17 0.90 39.80
CA ALA A 124 -3.50 0.36 40.99
C ALA A 124 -2.01 0.00 40.77
N PHE A 125 -1.55 -0.10 39.52
CA PHE A 125 -0.15 -0.36 39.15
C PHE A 125 0.50 0.80 38.36
N ALA A 126 -0.18 1.94 38.15
CA ALA A 126 0.28 3.02 37.27
C ALA A 126 1.65 3.65 37.65
N ASP A 127 2.03 3.54 38.92
CA ASP A 127 3.32 4.00 39.47
C ASP A 127 4.45 2.96 39.33
N GLU A 128 4.17 1.72 38.93
CA GLU A 128 5.19 0.69 38.72
C GLU A 128 6.07 0.98 37.50
N TRP A 129 7.39 0.88 37.67
CA TRP A 129 8.40 1.34 36.70
C TRP A 129 8.31 0.65 35.32
N TYR A 130 7.72 -0.55 35.27
CA TYR A 130 7.56 -1.36 34.05
C TYR A 130 6.25 -1.10 33.30
N VAL A 131 5.22 -0.54 33.95
CA VAL A 131 3.89 -0.35 33.35
C VAL A 131 3.94 0.65 32.20
N GLN A 132 4.70 1.72 32.36
CA GLN A 132 4.75 2.80 31.40
C GLN A 132 5.71 2.55 30.21
N ARG A 133 6.16 1.31 29.97
CA ARG A 133 7.20 1.01 28.97
C ARG A 133 6.97 -0.24 28.12
N GLN A 134 5.82 -0.90 28.22
CA GLN A 134 5.54 -2.04 27.35
C GLN A 134 5.37 -1.58 25.90
N ALA A 135 5.97 -2.33 24.99
CA ALA A 135 5.59 -2.44 23.59
C ALA A 135 4.72 -3.71 23.44
N TRP A 136 3.95 -3.85 22.36
CA TRP A 136 3.17 -5.07 22.13
C TRP A 136 3.12 -5.48 20.66
N PHE A 137 2.77 -6.74 20.41
CA PHE A 137 2.51 -7.28 19.08
C PHE A 137 1.10 -7.91 19.11
N ALA A 138 0.26 -7.53 18.15
CA ALA A 138 -1.14 -7.94 18.06
C ALA A 138 -1.42 -8.58 16.70
N PHE A 139 -2.21 -9.65 16.71
CA PHE A 139 -2.51 -10.47 15.54
C PHE A 139 -4.04 -10.58 15.40
N GLY A 140 -4.54 -10.36 14.19
CA GLY A 140 -5.96 -10.47 13.84
C GLY A 140 -6.19 -11.35 12.62
N GLU A 141 -7.29 -11.08 11.91
CA GLU A 141 -7.60 -11.69 10.61
C GLU A 141 -7.06 -10.79 9.51
N GLY A 142 -6.17 -11.30 8.65
CA GLY A 142 -5.56 -10.53 7.57
C GLY A 142 -4.51 -9.48 8.00
N TRP A 143 -4.21 -9.34 9.31
CA TRP A 143 -3.30 -8.30 9.80
C TRP A 143 -2.49 -8.70 11.04
N VAL A 144 -1.27 -8.16 11.09
CA VAL A 144 -0.44 -8.04 12.30
C VAL A 144 0.06 -6.60 12.43
N ASP A 145 0.02 -6.09 13.65
CA ASP A 145 0.58 -4.79 14.01
C ASP A 145 1.34 -4.88 15.33
N PHE A 146 2.15 -3.86 15.60
CA PHE A 146 2.86 -3.70 16.85
C PHE A 146 2.65 -2.29 17.37
N ASP A 147 2.80 -2.08 18.68
CA ASP A 147 2.98 -0.74 19.23
C ASP A 147 4.33 -0.58 19.91
N HIS A 148 4.92 0.58 19.69
CA HIS A 148 6.13 1.07 20.35
C HIS A 148 5.85 1.48 21.79
N SER A 149 6.85 1.27 22.66
CA SER A 149 6.77 1.75 24.02
C SER A 149 6.65 3.28 24.08
N LYS A 150 5.98 3.79 25.12
CA LYS A 150 5.94 5.21 25.48
C LYS A 150 7.32 5.87 25.55
N TRP A 151 8.38 5.10 25.81
CA TRP A 151 9.74 5.61 25.76
C TRP A 151 10.21 5.80 24.31
N VAL A 152 10.05 4.80 23.43
CA VAL A 152 10.39 4.92 22.02
C VAL A 152 9.60 6.04 21.33
N LYS A 153 8.26 6.06 21.47
CA LYS A 153 7.36 7.12 20.93
C LYS A 153 7.75 8.56 21.34
N ARG A 154 8.54 8.73 22.41
CA ARG A 154 8.97 10.04 22.93
C ARG A 154 10.44 10.39 22.68
N ASN A 155 11.28 9.44 22.29
CA ASN A 155 12.74 9.62 22.25
C ASN A 155 13.38 9.22 20.91
N LEU A 156 12.69 8.43 20.06
CA LEU A 156 13.20 8.00 18.76
C LEU A 156 12.27 8.48 17.63
N PRO A 157 12.81 8.90 16.47
CA PRO A 157 11.98 9.17 15.30
C PRO A 157 11.55 7.84 14.68
N ILE A 158 10.27 7.53 14.85
CA ILE A 158 9.55 6.36 14.32
C ILE A 158 8.69 6.74 13.10
N THR A 159 8.27 5.73 12.34
CA THR A 159 7.55 5.81 11.07
C THR A 159 6.39 4.79 10.97
N GLN A 160 6.36 3.77 11.84
CA GLN A 160 5.36 2.71 11.88
C GLN A 160 4.89 2.40 13.31
N GLY A 161 3.84 1.58 13.40
CA GLY A 161 3.27 1.07 14.64
C GLY A 161 1.92 1.70 14.97
N PHE A 162 1.11 0.95 15.71
CA PHE A 162 -0.27 1.33 16.03
C PHE A 162 -0.31 2.66 16.78
N HIS A 163 -0.98 3.65 16.19
CA HIS A 163 -1.15 4.97 16.77
C HIS A 163 0.17 5.67 17.17
N LEU A 164 1.09 5.78 16.20
CA LEU A 164 2.37 6.51 16.22
C LEU A 164 2.57 7.56 17.33
N ASP A 165 1.67 8.54 17.42
CA ASP A 165 1.77 9.75 18.24
C ASP A 165 1.22 9.61 19.67
N ARG A 166 0.29 8.67 19.88
CA ARG A 166 -0.54 8.59 21.09
C ARG A 166 -0.38 7.27 21.83
N LEU A 167 -0.64 7.32 23.14
CA LEU A 167 -0.69 6.14 24.00
C LEU A 167 -2.13 5.66 24.09
N VAL A 168 -2.37 4.37 23.82
CA VAL A 168 -3.70 3.76 23.94
C VAL A 168 -3.70 2.65 24.99
N ALA A 169 -4.86 2.49 25.63
CA ALA A 169 -5.15 1.35 26.51
C ALA A 169 -6.06 0.31 25.83
N ASP A 170 -6.53 0.62 24.63
CA ASP A 170 -7.40 -0.24 23.83
C ASP A 170 -6.58 -1.15 22.91
N LEU A 171 -7.10 -2.35 22.66
CA LEU A 171 -6.57 -3.24 21.63
C LEU A 171 -6.97 -2.71 20.24
N PRO A 172 -6.20 -3.00 19.17
CA PRO A 172 -6.71 -2.85 17.81
C PRO A 172 -8.02 -3.64 17.60
N PRO A 173 -8.98 -3.11 16.82
CA PRO A 173 -10.18 -3.85 16.43
C PRO A 173 -9.85 -5.22 15.83
N GLY A 174 -10.64 -6.25 16.16
CA GLY A 174 -10.45 -7.61 15.64
C GLY A 174 -9.30 -8.41 16.26
N THR A 175 -8.51 -7.85 17.19
CA THR A 175 -7.37 -8.54 17.86
C THR A 175 -7.77 -9.94 18.38
N ARG A 176 -7.10 -10.98 17.87
CA ARG A 176 -7.25 -12.38 18.31
C ARG A 176 -6.27 -12.74 19.40
N ALA A 177 -5.00 -12.37 19.20
CA ALA A 177 -3.91 -12.54 20.14
C ALA A 177 -3.17 -11.21 20.32
N LEU A 178 -2.78 -10.89 21.55
CA LEU A 178 -1.85 -9.80 21.83
C LEU A 178 -0.97 -10.20 23.01
N VAL A 179 0.33 -9.95 22.87
CA VAL A 179 1.36 -10.18 23.89
C VAL A 179 2.20 -8.90 24.01
N SER A 180 2.52 -8.49 25.25
CA SER A 180 3.41 -7.35 25.50
C SER A 180 4.84 -7.78 25.81
N GLY A 181 5.81 -6.93 25.47
CA GLY A 181 7.24 -7.14 25.69
C GLY A 181 8.01 -5.85 25.98
N PHE A 182 9.11 -6.00 26.73
CA PHE A 182 10.03 -4.92 27.08
C PHE A 182 11.40 -5.50 27.51
N PRO A 183 12.54 -4.92 27.12
CA PRO A 183 12.70 -3.78 26.22
C PRO A 183 12.53 -4.15 24.75
N GLU A 184 12.31 -3.13 23.93
CA GLU A 184 12.50 -3.19 22.48
C GLU A 184 13.97 -3.47 22.18
N LEU A 185 14.20 -4.50 21.37
CA LEU A 185 15.50 -5.03 20.98
C LEU A 185 15.97 -4.44 19.65
N ILE A 186 15.02 -4.17 18.76
CA ILE A 186 15.19 -3.56 17.45
C ILE A 186 13.97 -2.65 17.24
N THR A 187 14.21 -1.39 16.88
CA THR A 187 13.19 -0.40 16.56
C THR A 187 13.31 -0.02 15.10
N GLU A 188 12.38 -0.44 14.24
CA GLU A 188 12.35 -0.08 12.81
C GLU A 188 13.68 -0.35 12.06
N GLY A 189 14.21 -1.57 12.21
CA GLY A 189 15.50 -2.01 11.68
C GLY A 189 16.72 -1.51 12.46
N ARG A 190 16.54 -0.61 13.44
CA ARG A 190 17.62 -0.06 14.26
C ARG A 190 17.84 -0.94 15.49
N VAL A 191 18.86 -1.79 15.42
CA VAL A 191 19.27 -2.69 16.50
C VAL A 191 19.70 -1.89 17.73
N TYR A 192 19.18 -2.23 18.92
CA TYR A 192 19.63 -1.60 20.16
C TYR A 192 21.10 -1.95 20.43
N THR A 193 21.95 -0.95 20.64
CA THR A 193 23.38 -1.10 20.92
C THR A 193 23.82 -0.24 22.10
N CYS A 194 24.97 -0.59 22.69
CA CYS A 194 25.57 0.13 23.80
C CYS A 194 27.09 -0.14 23.83
N ALA A 195 27.88 0.73 24.48
CA ALA A 195 29.34 0.66 24.45
C ALA A 195 29.93 -0.61 25.13
N SER A 196 29.21 -1.19 26.08
CA SER A 196 29.48 -2.51 26.64
C SER A 196 28.17 -3.14 27.12
N PRO A 197 27.90 -4.44 26.88
CA PRO A 197 26.68 -5.10 27.35
C PRO A 197 26.51 -5.11 28.88
N THR A 198 27.56 -4.80 29.63
CA THR A 198 27.55 -4.73 31.11
C THR A 198 27.61 -3.32 31.68
N ALA A 199 27.71 -2.26 30.86
CA ALA A 199 27.76 -0.88 31.34
C ALA A 199 26.37 -0.43 31.82
N ASP A 200 26.30 0.36 32.91
CA ASP A 200 25.03 0.70 33.58
C ASP A 200 24.03 1.53 32.75
N ASP A 201 24.50 2.16 31.67
CA ASP A 201 23.68 2.86 30.67
C ASP A 201 23.14 1.93 29.55
N CYS A 202 23.56 0.66 29.52
CA CYS A 202 23.01 -0.34 28.62
C CYS A 202 21.71 -0.94 29.19
N PHE A 203 20.58 -0.72 28.50
CA PHE A 203 19.24 -1.03 29.02
C PHE A 203 19.08 -0.57 30.48
N PRO A 204 19.15 0.74 30.76
CA PRO A 204 19.38 1.26 32.10
C PRO A 204 18.35 0.75 33.12
N ASP A 205 17.08 0.71 32.70
CA ASP A 205 15.91 0.27 33.48
C ASP A 205 15.79 -1.25 33.64
N ARG A 206 16.71 -2.04 33.05
CA ARG A 206 16.68 -3.51 33.04
C ARG A 206 18.07 -4.08 33.30
N SER A 207 18.48 -4.06 34.57
CA SER A 207 19.77 -4.62 35.01
C SER A 207 19.91 -6.12 34.70
N ASP A 208 18.82 -6.87 34.55
CA ASP A 208 18.86 -8.26 34.07
C ASP A 208 19.35 -8.35 32.62
N MET A 209 19.06 -7.37 31.76
CA MET A 209 19.55 -7.34 30.36
C MET A 209 21.07 -7.12 30.29
N ARG A 210 21.68 -6.60 31.37
CA ARG A 210 23.13 -6.51 31.56
C ARG A 210 23.77 -7.81 32.07
N ALA A 211 22.99 -8.87 32.26
CA ALA A 211 23.45 -10.20 32.66
C ALA A 211 23.17 -11.26 31.57
N ARG A 212 23.94 -12.35 31.59
CA ARG A 212 23.69 -13.52 30.73
C ARG A 212 22.63 -14.42 31.35
N HIS A 213 21.49 -14.55 30.67
CA HIS A 213 20.35 -15.34 31.14
C HIS A 213 19.72 -16.15 29.98
N PRO A 214 18.88 -17.15 30.28
CA PRO A 214 17.88 -17.61 29.33
C PRO A 214 16.99 -16.45 28.91
N ARG A 215 16.60 -16.39 27.64
CA ARG A 215 15.79 -15.32 27.05
C ARG A 215 14.65 -15.89 26.24
N THR A 216 13.58 -15.12 26.15
CA THR A 216 12.52 -15.29 25.16
C THR A 216 12.33 -13.94 24.45
N ALA A 217 12.17 -13.93 23.13
CA ALA A 217 11.93 -12.74 22.34
C ALA A 217 10.93 -13.02 21.21
N MET A 218 10.24 -11.97 20.76
CA MET A 218 9.43 -11.99 19.56
C MET A 218 9.74 -10.78 18.66
N GLY A 219 9.51 -10.92 17.36
CA GLY A 219 9.75 -9.85 16.39
C GLY A 219 9.10 -10.12 15.03
N LEU A 220 9.06 -9.11 14.17
CA LEU A 220 8.47 -9.16 12.82
C LEU A 220 9.49 -8.70 11.79
N SER A 221 9.37 -9.21 10.56
CA SER A 221 10.05 -8.69 9.38
C SER A 221 9.52 -7.29 9.00
N ALA A 222 10.22 -6.58 8.10
CA ALA A 222 9.85 -5.21 7.70
C ALA A 222 8.51 -5.15 6.94
N ASP A 223 8.21 -6.19 6.17
CA ASP A 223 6.93 -6.44 5.49
C ASP A 223 5.87 -7.09 6.41
N ARG A 224 6.25 -7.44 7.65
CA ARG A 224 5.44 -8.18 8.63
C ARG A 224 4.86 -9.49 8.10
N GLY A 225 5.47 -10.09 7.07
CA GLY A 225 5.15 -11.41 6.53
C GLY A 225 5.80 -12.57 7.31
N THR A 226 6.70 -12.30 8.26
CA THR A 226 7.34 -13.33 9.09
C THR A 226 7.38 -12.94 10.56
N LEU A 227 6.91 -13.84 11.43
CA LEU A 227 7.06 -13.78 12.88
C LEU A 227 8.31 -14.55 13.31
N PHE A 228 9.16 -13.90 14.08
CA PHE A 228 10.34 -14.47 14.70
C PHE A 228 10.06 -14.72 16.18
N LEU A 229 10.15 -15.97 16.64
CA LEU A 229 10.12 -16.33 18.06
C LEU A 229 11.46 -16.95 18.44
N ALA A 230 12.19 -16.38 19.40
CA ALA A 230 13.50 -16.89 19.81
C ALA A 230 13.55 -17.24 21.30
N VAL A 231 14.05 -18.44 21.62
CA VAL A 231 14.36 -18.90 22.98
C VAL A 231 15.84 -19.24 23.09
N VAL A 232 16.47 -18.72 24.13
CA VAL A 232 17.90 -18.89 24.43
C VAL A 232 18.02 -19.63 25.76
N ASP A 233 18.83 -20.69 25.81
CA ASP A 233 19.16 -21.35 27.07
C ASP A 233 20.19 -20.55 27.86
N GLY A 234 20.14 -20.60 29.18
CA GLY A 234 21.17 -20.04 30.06
C GLY A 234 21.24 -20.75 31.41
N ARG A 235 22.08 -20.21 32.32
CA ARG A 235 22.23 -20.72 33.71
C ARG A 235 22.59 -22.22 33.81
N SER A 236 23.20 -22.80 32.76
CA SER A 236 23.60 -24.21 32.71
C SER A 236 25.05 -24.39 32.27
N ASN A 237 25.61 -25.59 32.46
CA ASN A 237 26.94 -25.95 31.98
C ASN A 237 27.03 -26.11 30.44
N VAL A 238 25.90 -26.24 29.75
CA VAL A 238 25.82 -26.37 28.29
C VAL A 238 25.44 -25.06 27.58
N SER A 239 24.92 -24.07 28.31
CA SER A 239 24.56 -22.76 27.77
C SER A 239 24.64 -21.67 28.83
N THR A 240 25.41 -20.62 28.54
CA THR A 240 25.62 -19.50 29.47
C THR A 240 24.45 -18.52 29.45
N GLY A 241 23.89 -18.25 28.26
CA GLY A 241 22.81 -17.29 28.04
C GLY A 241 23.31 -15.96 27.45
N MET A 242 22.37 -15.13 26.99
CA MET A 242 22.65 -13.88 26.30
C MET A 242 22.38 -12.64 27.15
N TYR A 243 23.19 -11.61 26.90
CA TYR A 243 22.89 -10.22 27.23
C TYR A 243 21.74 -9.68 26.35
N GLY A 244 21.19 -8.52 26.69
CA GLY A 244 20.15 -7.88 25.89
C GLY A 244 20.59 -7.51 24.46
N THR A 245 21.79 -6.94 24.30
CA THR A 245 22.31 -6.55 22.98
C THR A 245 22.67 -7.74 22.12
N GLU A 246 23.09 -8.84 22.74
CA GLU A 246 23.33 -10.12 22.06
C GLU A 246 22.02 -10.71 21.50
N LEU A 247 20.93 -10.58 22.25
CA LEU A 247 19.59 -10.96 21.79
C LEU A 247 19.09 -10.02 20.67
N SER A 248 19.35 -8.71 20.75
CA SER A 248 19.09 -7.75 19.66
C SER A 248 19.82 -8.14 18.37
N TRP A 249 21.11 -8.47 18.44
CA TRP A 249 21.87 -8.95 17.29
C TRP A 249 21.35 -10.29 16.76
N LEU A 250 21.01 -11.25 17.62
CA LEU A 250 20.41 -12.52 17.19
C LEU A 250 19.09 -12.31 16.44
N MET A 251 18.18 -11.47 16.96
CA MET A 251 16.91 -11.17 16.29
C MET A 251 17.13 -10.51 14.92
N SER A 252 18.13 -9.64 14.80
CA SER A 252 18.50 -9.01 13.53
C SER A 252 19.10 -10.03 12.53
N GLU A 253 19.98 -10.94 12.99
CA GLU A 253 20.56 -12.04 12.20
C GLU A 253 19.56 -13.18 11.87
N LEU A 254 18.35 -13.11 12.44
CA LEU A 254 17.19 -13.95 12.08
C LEU A 254 16.28 -13.27 11.05
N GLY A 255 16.36 -11.95 10.86
CA GLY A 255 15.55 -11.17 9.92
C GLY A 255 14.53 -10.21 10.54
N ALA A 256 14.50 -10.05 11.88
CA ALA A 256 13.57 -9.15 12.53
C ALA A 256 13.94 -7.67 12.32
N TRP A 257 12.94 -6.89 11.91
CA TRP A 257 12.99 -5.43 11.75
C TRP A 257 12.41 -4.72 12.97
N GLN A 258 11.35 -5.24 13.58
CA GLN A 258 10.84 -4.80 14.88
C GLN A 258 10.92 -5.98 15.86
N ALA A 259 11.43 -5.80 17.08
CA ALA A 259 11.57 -6.90 18.05
C ALA A 259 11.51 -6.45 19.51
N VAL A 260 10.96 -7.30 20.38
CA VAL A 260 10.89 -7.10 21.85
C VAL A 260 11.34 -8.35 22.61
N ASN A 261 11.89 -8.14 23.79
CA ASN A 261 12.17 -9.20 24.76
C ASN A 261 10.90 -9.52 25.59
N LEU A 262 10.59 -10.81 25.73
CA LEU A 262 9.50 -11.36 26.57
C LEU A 262 10.02 -11.83 27.94
N ASP A 263 9.18 -12.43 28.78
CA ASP A 263 9.65 -12.92 30.09
C ASP A 263 10.74 -14.00 29.94
N GLY A 264 11.68 -14.00 30.89
CA GLY A 264 12.97 -14.66 30.73
C GLY A 264 13.36 -15.58 31.88
N GLY A 265 14.54 -16.21 31.74
CA GLY A 265 15.07 -17.08 32.79
C GLY A 265 14.30 -18.40 32.89
N GLY A 266 13.62 -18.62 34.01
CA GLY A 266 12.91 -19.86 34.28
C GLY A 266 11.65 -20.07 33.43
N SER A 267 11.11 -18.98 32.89
CA SER A 267 9.95 -19.00 31.98
C SER A 267 10.32 -19.44 30.56
N SER A 268 11.59 -19.26 30.15
CA SER A 268 12.05 -19.44 28.78
C SER A 268 11.99 -20.90 28.34
N ALA A 269 10.89 -21.22 27.65
CA ALA A 269 10.60 -22.52 27.09
C ALA A 269 9.97 -22.39 25.70
N LEU A 270 10.47 -23.16 24.74
CA LEU A 270 9.88 -23.37 23.41
C LEU A 270 9.43 -24.83 23.31
N TRP A 271 8.15 -25.02 23.04
CA TRP A 271 7.55 -26.33 22.75
C TRP A 271 7.15 -26.41 21.28
N ILE A 272 7.36 -27.57 20.66
CA ILE A 272 6.97 -27.87 19.27
C ILE A 272 6.31 -29.26 19.25
N GLU A 273 5.23 -29.41 18.48
CA GLU A 273 4.54 -30.69 18.29
C GLU A 273 5.47 -31.76 17.73
N GLY A 274 5.29 -33.02 18.19
CA GLY A 274 6.17 -34.14 17.87
C GLY A 274 7.57 -34.11 18.53
N LEU A 275 8.08 -32.93 18.89
CA LEU A 275 9.42 -32.75 19.48
C LEU A 275 9.40 -32.49 21.00
N GLY A 276 8.32 -31.92 21.53
CA GLY A 276 8.20 -31.51 22.93
C GLY A 276 8.90 -30.18 23.21
N ASN A 277 9.38 -29.98 24.44
CA ASN A 277 10.22 -28.82 24.77
C ASN A 277 11.60 -29.00 24.12
N VAL A 278 11.96 -28.14 23.16
CA VAL A 278 13.20 -28.32 22.37
C VAL A 278 14.44 -27.68 23.00
N ASN A 279 14.25 -26.67 23.85
CA ASN A 279 15.30 -26.05 24.64
C ASN A 279 15.46 -26.75 26.02
N THR A 280 16.39 -26.29 26.87
CA THR A 280 16.57 -26.81 28.23
C THR A 280 16.26 -25.73 29.27
N PRO A 281 15.04 -25.69 29.83
CA PRO A 281 14.63 -24.69 30.83
C PRO A 281 15.55 -24.64 32.05
N SER A 282 15.88 -23.44 32.55
CA SER A 282 16.82 -23.29 33.67
C SER A 282 16.34 -23.92 34.98
N ASP A 283 15.03 -24.08 35.13
CA ASP A 283 14.37 -24.58 36.34
C ASP A 283 14.23 -26.12 36.27
N GLY A 284 14.92 -26.78 35.33
CA GLY A 284 14.94 -28.24 35.11
C GLY A 284 13.74 -28.79 34.32
N SER A 285 12.63 -28.06 34.29
CA SER A 285 11.44 -28.35 33.48
C SER A 285 10.73 -27.05 33.10
N ALA A 286 9.84 -27.09 32.09
CA ALA A 286 9.07 -25.92 31.68
C ALA A 286 7.99 -25.61 32.74
N ARG A 287 8.10 -24.44 33.38
CA ARG A 287 7.23 -24.03 34.50
C ARG A 287 5.88 -23.45 34.06
N SER A 288 5.00 -23.26 35.04
CA SER A 288 3.73 -22.53 34.85
C SER A 288 3.98 -21.02 34.72
N VAL A 289 3.38 -20.38 33.73
CA VAL A 289 3.44 -18.93 33.42
C VAL A 289 2.03 -18.35 33.30
N ALA A 290 1.90 -17.01 33.31
CA ALA A 290 0.57 -16.38 33.19
C ALA A 290 -0.05 -16.58 31.80
N ASN A 291 0.68 -16.25 30.73
CA ASN A 291 0.25 -16.41 29.35
C ASN A 291 1.37 -16.93 28.42
N HIS A 292 0.97 -17.20 27.19
CA HIS A 292 1.72 -17.86 26.12
C HIS A 292 1.41 -17.20 24.79
N LEU A 293 2.31 -17.38 23.82
CA LEU A 293 2.06 -17.15 22.40
C LEU A 293 2.21 -18.47 21.65
N GLY A 294 1.27 -18.77 20.74
CA GLY A 294 1.17 -20.04 20.03
C GLY A 294 0.97 -19.89 18.53
N VAL A 295 1.36 -20.93 17.81
CA VAL A 295 1.23 -21.06 16.35
C VAL A 295 0.46 -22.34 16.05
N LEU A 296 -0.65 -22.25 15.32
CA LEU A 296 -1.47 -23.38 14.88
C LEU A 296 -1.47 -23.43 13.34
N THR A 297 -1.20 -24.60 12.74
CA THR A 297 -0.94 -24.72 11.29
C THR A 297 -1.65 -25.91 10.65
N GLY A 298 -2.35 -25.68 9.54
CA GLY A 298 -2.92 -26.70 8.66
C GLY A 298 -4.15 -27.44 9.22
N ASP A 299 -4.68 -28.36 8.41
CA ASP A 299 -5.98 -29.06 8.60
C ASP A 299 -6.24 -29.67 9.99
N ALA A 300 -5.17 -29.93 10.77
CA ALA A 300 -5.24 -30.56 12.08
C ALA A 300 -5.49 -29.58 13.26
N GLY A 301 -5.38 -28.26 13.04
CA GLY A 301 -5.52 -27.27 14.12
C GLY A 301 -5.57 -25.80 13.72
N GLY A 302 -5.04 -25.44 12.55
CA GLY A 302 -5.14 -24.08 12.01
C GLY A 302 -6.52 -23.81 11.39
N GLN A 303 -7.22 -22.80 11.89
CA GLN A 303 -8.35 -22.22 11.17
C GLN A 303 -7.85 -21.56 9.85
N PRO A 304 -8.69 -21.40 8.80
CA PRO A 304 -8.30 -20.77 7.51
C PRO A 304 -8.02 -19.26 7.58
N TRP A 305 -6.98 -18.83 8.29
CA TRP A 305 -6.64 -17.43 8.59
C TRP A 305 -5.24 -17.12 8.02
N THR A 306 -4.95 -15.83 7.80
CA THR A 306 -3.62 -15.31 7.41
C THR A 306 -3.28 -14.11 8.29
N PRO A 307 -2.49 -14.28 9.37
CA PRO A 307 -2.24 -13.24 10.36
C PRO A 307 -1.14 -12.23 9.99
N GLY A 308 -0.41 -12.38 8.88
CA GLY A 308 0.65 -11.43 8.49
C GLY A 308 0.14 -10.21 7.73
N SER A 309 0.98 -9.17 7.58
CA SER A 309 0.71 -8.03 6.67
C SER A 309 1.01 -8.40 5.22
N CYS A 310 0.47 -9.54 4.80
CA CYS A 310 0.94 -10.25 3.62
C CYS A 310 0.36 -9.62 2.36
N LEU A 311 1.25 -9.08 1.53
CA LEU A 311 0.98 -8.81 0.11
C LEU A 311 0.89 -10.12 -0.70
N ASN A 312 0.10 -11.06 -0.19
CA ASN A 312 -0.40 -12.19 -0.95
C ASN A 312 -1.19 -11.63 -2.13
N VAL A 313 -0.92 -12.12 -3.34
CA VAL A 313 -1.94 -12.02 -4.39
C VAL A 313 -3.18 -12.76 -3.85
N PRO A 314 -4.36 -12.13 -3.83
CA PRO A 314 -5.56 -12.78 -3.31
C PRO A 314 -5.86 -14.05 -4.10
N THR A 315 -5.90 -15.20 -3.44
CA THR A 315 -6.25 -16.47 -4.11
C THR A 315 -7.72 -16.48 -4.57
N THR A 316 -8.56 -15.65 -3.94
CA THR A 316 -9.77 -15.05 -4.55
C THR A 316 -9.84 -13.57 -4.12
N PRO A 317 -10.42 -12.66 -4.92
CA PRO A 317 -10.81 -11.34 -4.45
C PRO A 317 -11.85 -11.42 -3.32
N GLU A 318 -12.62 -12.50 -3.17
CA GLU A 318 -13.57 -12.61 -2.05
C GLU A 318 -12.86 -12.57 -0.69
N SER A 319 -11.64 -13.11 -0.57
CA SER A 319 -10.84 -12.97 0.67
C SER A 319 -10.26 -11.56 0.88
N CYS A 320 -10.32 -10.66 -0.11
CA CYS A 320 -10.08 -9.23 0.12
C CYS A 320 -11.23 -8.58 0.90
N PHE A 321 -12.47 -9.02 0.67
CA PHE A 321 -13.66 -8.18 0.91
C PHE A 321 -14.63 -8.73 1.95
N VAL A 322 -14.37 -9.92 2.49
CA VAL A 322 -15.18 -10.55 3.55
C VAL A 322 -14.66 -10.21 4.96
N GLY A 323 -13.40 -9.77 5.10
CA GLY A 323 -12.75 -9.56 6.40
C GLY A 323 -12.66 -8.12 6.92
N ASP A 324 -12.60 -7.11 6.05
CA ASP A 324 -12.24 -5.73 6.43
C ASP A 324 -13.23 -4.68 5.86
N PRO A 325 -14.00 -3.96 6.70
CA PRO A 325 -14.89 -2.89 6.24
C PRO A 325 -14.16 -1.64 5.75
N THR A 326 -12.85 -1.50 6.00
CA THR A 326 -11.99 -0.37 5.59
C THR A 326 -11.02 -0.69 4.45
N GLY A 327 -10.83 -1.98 4.11
CA GLY A 327 -10.09 -2.44 2.93
C GLY A 327 -8.55 -2.36 3.01
N GLY A 328 -7.97 -2.44 4.21
CA GLY A 328 -6.53 -2.27 4.49
C GLY A 328 -5.57 -3.29 3.86
N THR A 329 -6.06 -4.47 3.46
CA THR A 329 -5.25 -5.59 2.94
C THR A 329 -5.26 -5.73 1.41
N CYS A 330 -6.09 -4.94 0.74
CA CYS A 330 -6.49 -5.19 -0.64
C CYS A 330 -5.50 -4.55 -1.63
N ALA A 331 -4.40 -5.24 -1.95
CA ALA A 331 -3.51 -4.79 -3.03
C ALA A 331 -4.12 -5.09 -4.41
N ALA A 332 -3.91 -6.29 -4.96
CA ALA A 332 -4.06 -6.57 -6.39
C ALA A 332 -5.40 -6.11 -7.03
N SER A 333 -6.53 -6.27 -6.34
CA SER A 333 -7.85 -5.83 -6.81
C SER A 333 -8.01 -4.31 -6.83
N VAL A 334 -7.53 -3.59 -5.81
CA VAL A 334 -7.59 -2.12 -5.71
C VAL A 334 -6.61 -1.46 -6.68
N LEU A 335 -5.45 -2.08 -6.88
CA LEU A 335 -4.44 -1.64 -7.87
C LEU A 335 -4.92 -1.77 -9.32
N SER A 336 -5.98 -2.55 -9.59
CA SER A 336 -6.41 -2.95 -10.95
C SER A 336 -7.73 -2.32 -11.41
N LEU A 337 -8.23 -1.29 -10.73
CA LEU A 337 -9.49 -0.59 -11.08
C LEU A 337 -9.29 0.56 -12.07
N ASN A 338 -8.22 0.50 -12.86
CA ASN A 338 -7.68 1.63 -13.60
C ASN A 338 -8.11 1.58 -15.07
N GLY A 339 -9.33 2.05 -15.35
CA GLY A 339 -9.57 2.78 -16.58
C GLY A 339 -9.24 4.26 -16.31
N GLY A 340 -8.33 4.83 -17.10
CA GLY A 340 -8.24 6.28 -17.28
C GLY A 340 -8.95 6.64 -18.57
N SER A 341 -9.66 7.77 -18.59
CA SER A 341 -10.20 8.36 -19.81
C SER A 341 -9.14 9.29 -20.41
N GLY A 342 -8.98 9.28 -21.73
CA GLY A 342 -8.03 10.14 -22.43
C GLY A 342 -7.59 9.59 -23.80
N SER A 343 -7.87 10.37 -24.85
CA SER A 343 -7.32 10.39 -26.24
C SER A 343 -6.99 9.10 -27.01
N ALA A 344 -6.31 8.13 -26.41
CA ALA A 344 -5.96 6.81 -26.98
C ALA A 344 -6.05 5.71 -25.91
N GLY A 345 -7.10 5.80 -25.07
CA GLY A 345 -7.33 4.93 -23.91
C GLY A 345 -7.78 3.51 -24.27
N PRO A 346 -8.03 2.68 -23.24
CA PRO A 346 -8.43 1.28 -23.45
C PRO A 346 -9.86 1.19 -24.01
N SER A 347 -10.02 1.10 -25.34
CA SER A 347 -11.28 0.68 -25.97
C SER A 347 -11.52 -0.82 -25.76
N THR A 348 -12.78 -1.25 -25.77
CA THR A 348 -13.17 -2.68 -25.89
C THR A 348 -13.87 -3.04 -27.20
N ASP A 349 -14.06 -2.10 -28.13
CA ASP A 349 -14.60 -2.32 -29.49
C ASP A 349 -13.78 -3.38 -30.25
N ILE A 350 -14.27 -4.61 -30.39
CA ILE A 350 -13.47 -5.70 -30.99
C ILE A 350 -13.58 -5.76 -32.51
N ASP A 351 -14.51 -5.01 -33.13
CA ASP A 351 -14.77 -5.08 -34.57
C ASP A 351 -14.65 -3.77 -35.36
N GLY A 352 -14.39 -2.66 -34.67
CA GLY A 352 -14.01 -1.35 -35.21
C GLY A 352 -15.21 -0.57 -35.72
N ASP A 353 -16.35 -0.64 -35.04
CA ASP A 353 -17.60 0.02 -35.44
C ASP A 353 -18.03 1.21 -34.55
N GLY A 354 -17.21 1.55 -33.55
CA GLY A 354 -17.29 2.77 -32.75
C GLY A 354 -17.96 2.61 -31.39
N ARG A 355 -18.35 1.39 -30.99
CA ARG A 355 -19.08 1.10 -29.75
C ARG A 355 -18.30 0.16 -28.84
N ALA A 356 -18.44 0.33 -27.53
CA ALA A 356 -17.77 -0.51 -26.57
C ALA A 356 -18.41 -1.91 -26.46
N ASP A 357 -17.66 -2.96 -26.80
CA ASP A 357 -18.10 -4.33 -26.54
C ASP A 357 -17.87 -4.74 -25.08
N VAL A 358 -18.57 -5.78 -24.63
CA VAL A 358 -18.35 -6.35 -23.31
C VAL A 358 -17.35 -7.49 -23.42
N CYS A 359 -16.13 -7.28 -22.95
CA CYS A 359 -15.07 -8.28 -22.99
C CYS A 359 -14.63 -8.71 -21.57
N ALA A 360 -14.56 -10.02 -21.34
CA ALA A 360 -14.07 -10.56 -20.08
C ALA A 360 -13.39 -11.93 -20.28
N ARG A 361 -12.36 -12.22 -19.49
CA ARG A 361 -11.63 -13.49 -19.54
C ARG A 361 -12.41 -14.58 -18.79
N GLY A 362 -12.96 -15.54 -19.54
CA GLY A 362 -13.68 -16.71 -19.03
C GLY A 362 -12.79 -17.96 -18.97
N SER A 363 -13.32 -19.06 -18.45
CA SER A 363 -12.60 -20.32 -18.23
C SER A 363 -11.85 -20.86 -19.47
N ASN A 364 -12.42 -20.65 -20.66
CA ASN A 364 -11.92 -21.14 -21.96
C ASN A 364 -11.14 -20.10 -22.79
N GLY A 365 -10.96 -18.87 -22.31
CA GLY A 365 -10.33 -17.77 -23.08
C GLY A 365 -11.01 -16.42 -22.85
N VAL A 366 -10.63 -15.41 -23.64
CA VAL A 366 -11.35 -14.11 -23.63
C VAL A 366 -12.67 -14.25 -24.38
N LEU A 367 -13.76 -13.90 -23.71
CA LEU A 367 -15.12 -13.89 -24.22
C LEU A 367 -15.55 -12.44 -24.44
N CYS A 368 -15.92 -12.08 -25.66
CA CYS A 368 -16.48 -10.76 -25.99
C CYS A 368 -17.90 -10.91 -26.53
N ALA A 369 -18.83 -10.11 -26.00
CA ALA A 369 -20.19 -9.97 -26.50
C ALA A 369 -20.31 -8.61 -27.20
N ARG A 370 -20.51 -8.65 -28.52
CA ARG A 370 -20.47 -7.45 -29.35
C ARG A 370 -21.74 -6.62 -29.20
N SER A 371 -21.59 -5.31 -29.10
CA SER A 371 -22.68 -4.34 -29.16
C SER A 371 -23.30 -4.30 -30.57
N THR A 372 -24.49 -3.74 -30.76
CA THR A 372 -25.17 -3.66 -32.06
C THR A 372 -26.04 -2.40 -32.19
N GLU A 373 -26.22 -1.91 -33.42
CA GLU A 373 -27.03 -0.73 -33.82
C GLU A 373 -28.54 -0.82 -33.45
N VAL A 374 -28.99 -1.87 -32.75
CA VAL A 374 -30.40 -2.12 -32.41
C VAL A 374 -30.69 -1.74 -30.96
N GLY A 375 -31.12 -0.48 -30.78
CA GLY A 375 -31.37 0.15 -29.47
C GLY A 375 -32.01 -0.74 -28.42
N LEU A 376 -31.20 -1.09 -27.41
CA LEU A 376 -31.44 -1.89 -26.20
C LEU A 376 -32.18 -3.23 -26.30
N GLU A 377 -33.34 -3.35 -26.93
CA GLU A 377 -34.14 -4.60 -26.92
C GLU A 377 -33.41 -5.83 -27.51
N ALA A 378 -32.35 -5.60 -28.29
CA ALA A 378 -31.47 -6.66 -28.83
C ALA A 378 -29.98 -6.26 -28.83
N ALA A 379 -29.55 -5.33 -27.96
CA ALA A 379 -28.29 -4.59 -28.14
C ALA A 379 -26.99 -5.42 -28.18
N PHE A 380 -26.95 -6.66 -27.69
CA PHE A 380 -25.73 -7.48 -27.67
C PHE A 380 -25.87 -8.83 -28.37
N GLU A 381 -24.86 -9.18 -29.16
CA GLU A 381 -24.67 -10.54 -29.65
C GLU A 381 -24.32 -11.54 -28.52
N PRO A 382 -24.62 -12.85 -28.69
CA PRO A 382 -24.13 -13.88 -27.79
C PRO A 382 -22.61 -13.91 -27.75
N GLY A 383 -22.01 -13.81 -26.56
CA GLY A 383 -20.57 -13.73 -26.40
C GLY A 383 -19.79 -14.89 -27.03
N VAL A 384 -18.74 -14.55 -27.78
CA VAL A 384 -17.86 -15.46 -28.51
C VAL A 384 -16.44 -15.42 -27.95
N VAL A 385 -15.71 -16.54 -28.02
CA VAL A 385 -14.31 -16.60 -27.55
C VAL A 385 -13.40 -16.05 -28.64
N VAL A 386 -12.84 -14.86 -28.42
CA VAL A 386 -11.94 -14.18 -29.36
C VAL A 386 -10.47 -14.56 -29.16
N VAL A 387 -10.06 -14.89 -27.92
CA VAL A 387 -8.68 -15.36 -27.63
C VAL A 387 -8.71 -16.67 -26.86
N ASP A 388 -8.43 -17.78 -27.56
CA ASP A 388 -8.37 -19.16 -27.01
C ASP A 388 -7.17 -19.41 -26.06
N ALA A 389 -6.26 -18.44 -25.93
CA ALA A 389 -5.00 -18.62 -25.24
C ALA A 389 -5.08 -18.43 -23.72
N LEU A 390 -6.04 -17.65 -23.22
CA LEU A 390 -6.10 -17.23 -21.82
C LEU A 390 -6.99 -18.14 -20.97
N THR A 391 -6.71 -19.45 -20.97
CA THR A 391 -7.59 -20.49 -20.38
C THR A 391 -7.15 -20.96 -18.99
N ASN A 392 -8.08 -21.50 -18.19
CA ASN A 392 -7.77 -22.09 -16.88
C ASN A 392 -6.70 -23.18 -17.00
N ALA A 393 -6.77 -24.01 -18.05
CA ALA A 393 -5.81 -25.06 -18.33
C ALA A 393 -4.41 -24.55 -18.76
N ARG A 394 -4.29 -23.27 -19.13
CA ARG A 394 -3.02 -22.57 -19.42
C ARG A 394 -2.60 -21.61 -18.29
N GLY A 395 -3.17 -21.75 -17.08
CA GLY A 395 -2.79 -20.98 -15.88
C GLY A 395 -3.63 -19.74 -15.58
N TRP A 396 -4.61 -19.39 -16.42
CA TRP A 396 -5.35 -18.12 -16.29
C TRP A 396 -6.49 -18.16 -15.25
N SER A 397 -6.62 -19.25 -14.50
CA SER A 397 -7.36 -19.25 -13.24
C SER A 397 -6.64 -18.49 -12.12
N ASP A 398 -5.33 -18.22 -12.27
CA ASP A 398 -4.54 -17.41 -11.34
C ASP A 398 -4.93 -15.92 -11.47
N LEU A 399 -5.28 -15.31 -10.33
CA LEU A 399 -5.69 -13.90 -10.26
C LEU A 399 -4.55 -12.94 -10.66
N SER A 400 -3.28 -13.30 -10.39
CA SER A 400 -2.12 -12.46 -10.76
C SER A 400 -1.99 -12.25 -12.27
N ASN A 401 -2.46 -13.21 -13.07
CA ASN A 401 -2.50 -13.09 -14.52
C ASN A 401 -3.83 -12.48 -14.98
N ALA A 402 -4.97 -12.92 -14.42
CA ALA A 402 -6.30 -12.43 -14.84
C ALA A 402 -6.50 -10.91 -14.66
N LEU A 403 -5.89 -10.30 -13.63
CA LEU A 403 -5.92 -8.85 -13.39
C LEU A 403 -5.09 -8.02 -14.39
N THR A 404 -4.31 -8.67 -15.27
CA THR A 404 -3.41 -8.00 -16.22
C THR A 404 -3.95 -7.96 -17.64
N VAL A 405 -5.14 -8.50 -17.89
CA VAL A 405 -5.83 -8.39 -19.18
C VAL A 405 -6.15 -6.92 -19.43
N ARG A 406 -5.71 -6.40 -20.57
CA ARG A 406 -5.93 -5.04 -21.07
C ARG A 406 -6.38 -5.09 -22.52
N TYR A 407 -7.10 -4.05 -22.93
CA TYR A 407 -7.65 -3.88 -24.26
C TYR A 407 -7.20 -2.53 -24.82
N GLY A 408 -6.99 -2.45 -26.14
CA GLY A 408 -6.56 -1.23 -26.84
C GLY A 408 -5.95 -1.56 -28.21
N ASP A 409 -6.05 -0.65 -29.18
CA ASP A 409 -5.58 -0.84 -30.57
C ASP A 409 -4.05 -0.77 -30.66
N LEU A 410 -3.36 -1.88 -30.94
CA LEU A 410 -1.90 -1.90 -31.10
C LEU A 410 -1.49 -1.61 -32.55
N ASP A 411 -2.25 -2.10 -33.54
CA ASP A 411 -1.82 -2.10 -34.95
C ASP A 411 -2.40 -0.96 -35.82
N GLY A 412 -3.31 -0.16 -35.26
CA GLY A 412 -3.87 1.06 -35.84
C GLY A 412 -5.05 0.80 -36.79
N ASP A 413 -5.80 -0.28 -36.60
CA ASP A 413 -6.99 -0.64 -37.40
C ASP A 413 -8.34 -0.28 -36.74
N LEU A 414 -8.28 0.40 -35.59
CA LEU A 414 -9.38 0.84 -34.72
C LEU A 414 -10.12 -0.28 -33.98
N ARG A 415 -9.56 -1.50 -33.90
CA ARG A 415 -10.06 -2.58 -33.03
C ARG A 415 -9.27 -2.67 -31.74
N ALA A 416 -9.92 -3.09 -30.67
CA ALA A 416 -9.31 -3.40 -29.39
C ALA A 416 -8.56 -4.74 -29.44
N ASP A 417 -7.24 -4.70 -29.52
CA ASP A 417 -6.40 -5.88 -29.32
C ASP A 417 -6.34 -6.27 -27.84
N VAL A 418 -5.89 -7.48 -27.54
CA VAL A 418 -5.76 -7.99 -26.16
C VAL A 418 -4.30 -8.17 -25.79
N CYS A 419 -3.80 -7.44 -24.78
CA CYS A 419 -2.56 -7.79 -24.09
C CYS A 419 -2.85 -8.32 -22.68
N ALA A 420 -2.09 -9.31 -22.24
CA ALA A 420 -2.16 -9.85 -20.89
C ALA A 420 -0.82 -10.44 -20.46
N ARG A 421 -0.47 -10.34 -19.18
CA ARG A 421 0.81 -10.80 -18.63
C ARG A 421 0.66 -12.19 -18.00
N ALA A 422 1.61 -13.08 -18.30
CA ALA A 422 1.76 -14.41 -17.71
C ALA A 422 3.04 -14.47 -16.85
N ASN A 423 3.15 -15.52 -16.03
CA ASN A 423 4.32 -15.84 -15.20
C ASN A 423 5.66 -15.80 -15.98
N ASP A 424 5.67 -16.18 -17.25
CA ASP A 424 6.86 -16.23 -18.11
C ASP A 424 7.03 -15.03 -19.05
N GLY A 425 6.14 -14.03 -19.01
CA GLY A 425 6.23 -12.81 -19.80
C GLY A 425 4.87 -12.29 -20.31
N LEU A 426 4.90 -11.18 -21.05
CA LEU A 426 3.72 -10.64 -21.73
C LEU A 426 3.17 -11.63 -22.79
N ARG A 427 1.91 -11.47 -23.19
CA ARG A 427 1.29 -12.02 -24.41
C ARG A 427 0.37 -10.95 -25.00
N CYS A 428 0.32 -10.81 -26.31
CA CYS A 428 -0.62 -9.92 -27.00
C CYS A 428 -1.20 -10.63 -28.23
N PHE A 429 -2.44 -10.28 -28.60
CA PHE A 429 -3.25 -10.93 -29.63
C PHE A 429 -4.02 -9.85 -30.40
N LEU A 430 -3.78 -9.79 -31.72
CA LEU A 430 -4.43 -8.81 -32.60
C LEU A 430 -5.86 -9.25 -32.93
N ALA A 431 -6.82 -8.33 -32.94
CA ALA A 431 -8.23 -8.59 -33.25
C ALA A 431 -8.44 -9.03 -34.71
N ALA A 432 -7.70 -8.42 -35.65
CA ALA A 432 -7.62 -8.85 -37.05
C ALA A 432 -6.87 -10.20 -37.23
N GLY A 433 -6.12 -10.63 -36.21
CA GLY A 433 -5.35 -11.87 -36.18
C GLY A 433 -3.92 -11.75 -36.72
N GLY A 434 -2.94 -12.15 -35.91
CA GLY A 434 -1.52 -12.16 -36.26
C GLY A 434 -0.64 -12.58 -35.08
N ASP A 435 0.62 -12.90 -35.35
CA ASP A 435 1.62 -13.19 -34.31
C ASP A 435 2.30 -11.89 -33.86
N VAL A 436 2.04 -11.44 -32.62
CA VAL A 436 2.80 -10.32 -32.01
C VAL A 436 4.17 -10.80 -31.55
N VAL A 437 5.24 -10.19 -32.08
CA VAL A 437 6.64 -10.55 -31.77
C VAL A 437 7.33 -9.51 -30.87
N ASN A 438 8.58 -9.79 -30.48
CA ASN A 438 9.44 -8.88 -29.70
C ASN A 438 8.83 -8.37 -28.38
N LEU A 439 7.99 -9.19 -27.73
CA LEU A 439 7.32 -8.85 -26.47
C LEU A 439 8.32 -8.47 -25.36
N PRO A 440 8.12 -7.33 -24.65
CA PRO A 440 8.97 -6.95 -23.51
C PRO A 440 8.82 -7.91 -22.31
N ASP A 441 9.89 -8.01 -21.51
CA ASP A 441 9.96 -8.94 -20.38
C ASP A 441 9.24 -8.39 -19.13
N TYR A 442 7.93 -8.67 -19.06
CA TYR A 442 7.11 -8.48 -17.86
C TYR A 442 6.84 -9.81 -17.11
N SER A 443 7.83 -10.71 -17.05
CA SER A 443 7.75 -12.01 -16.37
C SER A 443 7.87 -11.93 -14.84
N ASP A 444 7.60 -13.05 -14.14
CA ASP A 444 7.92 -13.23 -12.71
C ASP A 444 9.42 -12.96 -12.45
N ALA A 445 10.29 -13.40 -13.37
CA ALA A 445 11.74 -13.27 -13.27
C ALA A 445 12.23 -11.82 -13.43
N ALA A 446 11.54 -11.00 -14.23
CA ALA A 446 11.70 -9.55 -14.29
C ALA A 446 11.11 -8.82 -13.07
N GLY A 447 10.46 -9.54 -12.15
CA GLY A 447 9.89 -9.01 -10.90
C GLY A 447 8.41 -8.61 -10.98
N PHE A 448 7.73 -8.88 -12.11
CA PHE A 448 6.30 -8.65 -12.28
C PHE A 448 5.41 -9.70 -11.58
N ALA A 449 5.96 -10.51 -10.67
CA ALA A 449 5.20 -11.35 -9.75
C ALA A 449 4.40 -10.53 -8.71
N ARG A 450 4.77 -9.26 -8.48
CA ARG A 450 4.19 -8.41 -7.44
C ARG A 450 2.97 -7.63 -7.94
N PRO A 451 1.89 -7.50 -7.15
CA PRO A 451 0.77 -6.61 -7.48
C PRO A 451 1.21 -5.18 -7.80
N THR A 452 2.18 -4.64 -7.05
CA THR A 452 2.78 -3.31 -7.23
C THR A 452 3.71 -3.19 -8.45
N ALA A 453 3.71 -4.21 -9.31
CA ALA A 453 4.25 -4.18 -10.66
C ALA A 453 3.19 -4.60 -11.69
N PHE A 454 2.59 -5.79 -11.60
CA PHE A 454 1.69 -6.30 -12.66
C PHE A 454 0.42 -5.48 -12.85
N ALA A 455 -0.15 -4.88 -11.79
CA ALA A 455 -1.36 -4.08 -11.92
C ALA A 455 -1.11 -2.71 -12.58
N THR A 456 0.16 -2.29 -12.67
CA THR A 456 0.58 -1.04 -13.34
C THR A 456 0.70 -1.18 -14.86
N LEU A 457 0.48 -2.38 -15.41
CA LEU A 457 0.43 -2.61 -16.86
C LEU A 457 -0.74 -1.83 -17.48
N HIS A 458 -0.43 -0.98 -18.45
CA HIS A 458 -1.38 -0.21 -19.25
C HIS A 458 -1.07 -0.39 -20.75
N LEU A 459 -2.11 -0.22 -21.56
CA LEU A 459 -2.02 0.04 -22.99
C LEU A 459 -2.41 1.51 -23.19
N ALA A 460 -1.55 2.30 -23.82
CA ALA A 460 -1.76 3.73 -24.05
C ALA A 460 -0.76 4.26 -25.10
N ASP A 461 -1.16 5.14 -26.01
CA ASP A 461 -0.24 5.76 -26.98
C ASP A 461 0.69 6.76 -26.29
N VAL A 462 2.01 6.51 -26.27
CA VAL A 462 3.01 7.47 -25.78
C VAL A 462 3.85 8.10 -26.89
N THR A 463 3.62 7.67 -28.14
CA THR A 463 4.32 8.18 -29.34
C THR A 463 3.53 9.21 -30.13
N GLY A 464 2.22 9.30 -29.92
CA GLY A 464 1.30 10.18 -30.65
C GLY A 464 1.10 9.74 -32.10
N ASP A 465 1.10 8.43 -32.36
CA ASP A 465 0.95 7.84 -33.71
C ASP A 465 -0.39 7.11 -33.92
N GLY A 466 -1.22 7.02 -32.88
CA GLY A 466 -2.53 6.37 -32.87
C GLY A 466 -2.50 4.90 -32.41
N ARG A 467 -1.36 4.37 -31.96
CA ARG A 467 -1.21 3.00 -31.47
C ARG A 467 -1.04 2.96 -29.95
N ALA A 468 -1.61 1.95 -29.31
CA ALA A 468 -1.40 1.70 -27.91
C ALA A 468 -0.04 1.03 -27.66
N ASP A 469 0.83 1.72 -26.92
CA ASP A 469 2.11 1.21 -26.47
C ASP A 469 1.95 0.46 -25.14
N VAL A 470 2.86 -0.48 -24.85
CA VAL A 470 2.78 -1.26 -23.60
C VAL A 470 3.68 -0.68 -22.49
N CYS A 471 3.04 0.01 -21.56
CA CYS A 471 3.67 0.70 -20.44
C CYS A 471 3.47 -0.03 -19.12
N ALA A 472 4.51 -0.06 -18.28
CA ALA A 472 4.40 -0.58 -16.91
C ALA A 472 5.46 0.03 -15.97
N ARG A 473 5.19 -0.07 -14.67
CA ARG A 473 6.11 0.30 -13.60
C ARG A 473 6.63 -0.96 -12.91
N GLY A 474 7.93 -1.23 -13.09
CA GLY A 474 8.61 -2.41 -12.55
C GLY A 474 9.57 -2.08 -11.39
N PRO A 475 10.27 -3.08 -10.83
CA PRO A 475 11.19 -2.87 -9.70
C PRO A 475 12.32 -1.88 -9.96
N MET A 476 12.70 -1.67 -11.23
CA MET A 476 13.77 -0.76 -11.67
C MET A 476 13.30 0.64 -12.09
N GLY A 477 11.98 0.89 -12.21
CA GLY A 477 11.42 2.15 -12.69
C GLY A 477 10.22 1.95 -13.62
N MET A 478 9.74 3.03 -14.23
CA MET A 478 8.77 2.96 -15.33
C MET A 478 9.48 2.66 -16.66
N SER A 479 8.80 1.92 -17.55
CA SER A 479 9.22 1.68 -18.92
C SER A 479 8.02 1.53 -19.85
N CYS A 480 8.11 2.07 -21.05
CA CYS A 480 7.16 1.84 -22.15
C CYS A 480 7.88 1.19 -23.32
N SER A 481 7.22 0.29 -24.05
CA SER A 481 7.77 -0.25 -25.30
C SER A 481 6.78 0.03 -26.43
N PRO A 482 7.15 0.86 -27.43
CA PRO A 482 6.21 1.24 -28.48
C PRO A 482 5.84 0.10 -29.44
N PHE A 483 4.66 0.13 -30.06
CA PHE A 483 4.28 -0.87 -31.06
C PHE A 483 4.68 -0.47 -32.49
N GLU A 484 5.82 -0.97 -32.97
CA GLU A 484 6.36 -0.65 -34.31
C GLU A 484 5.79 -1.54 -35.44
N GLY A 485 5.12 -2.65 -35.08
CA GLY A 485 4.48 -3.59 -36.02
C GLY A 485 5.44 -4.57 -36.74
N PRO A 486 5.24 -5.90 -36.68
CA PRO A 486 4.20 -6.66 -35.97
C PRO A 486 4.62 -6.99 -34.51
N GLY A 487 5.23 -6.04 -33.82
CA GLY A 487 5.76 -6.26 -32.48
C GLY A 487 6.32 -4.99 -31.86
N PHE A 488 6.79 -5.12 -30.62
CA PHE A 488 7.28 -3.98 -29.87
C PHE A 488 8.72 -3.58 -30.24
N GLY A 489 8.95 -2.27 -30.21
CA GLY A 489 10.17 -1.57 -30.59
C GLY A 489 11.20 -1.45 -29.47
N ALA A 490 12.02 -0.39 -29.53
CA ALA A 490 12.98 -0.09 -28.47
C ALA A 490 12.28 0.48 -27.23
N THR A 491 12.46 -0.17 -26.06
CA THR A 491 11.89 0.30 -24.79
C THR A 491 12.37 1.71 -24.42
N ILE A 492 11.43 2.65 -24.32
CA ILE A 492 11.63 4.00 -23.81
C ILE A 492 11.81 3.92 -22.28
N PRO A 493 12.93 4.40 -21.73
CA PRO A 493 13.12 4.47 -20.29
C PRO A 493 12.25 5.59 -19.70
N GLY A 494 11.36 5.23 -18.78
CA GLY A 494 10.56 6.19 -18.03
C GLY A 494 11.29 6.74 -16.79
N PRO A 495 10.59 7.52 -15.95
CA PRO A 495 11.11 7.96 -14.66
C PRO A 495 11.50 6.78 -13.77
N ALA A 496 12.52 7.01 -12.93
CA ALA A 496 13.16 5.99 -12.10
C ALA A 496 12.33 5.48 -10.90
N TRP A 497 10.99 5.48 -11.00
CA TRP A 497 9.97 5.13 -9.98
C TRP A 497 10.05 3.66 -9.52
N SER A 498 11.18 3.30 -8.92
CA SER A 498 11.66 1.95 -8.61
C SER A 498 11.35 1.52 -7.18
N ASP A 499 11.45 0.22 -6.90
CA ASP A 499 11.23 -0.31 -5.54
C ASP A 499 12.25 0.29 -4.56
N ALA A 500 13.49 0.50 -5.03
CA ALA A 500 14.57 1.13 -4.27
C ALA A 500 14.36 2.62 -3.96
N LEU A 501 13.45 3.31 -4.67
CA LEU A 501 13.05 4.69 -4.40
C LEU A 501 11.66 4.78 -3.71
N GLY A 502 11.14 3.67 -3.21
CA GLY A 502 9.89 3.63 -2.43
C GLY A 502 8.61 3.49 -3.24
N PHE A 503 8.67 3.51 -4.57
CA PHE A 503 7.48 3.40 -5.44
C PHE A 503 6.90 1.97 -5.55
N GLY A 504 7.46 1.01 -4.82
CA GLY A 504 7.06 -0.40 -4.83
C GLY A 504 5.93 -0.77 -3.85
N THR A 505 5.35 0.21 -3.14
CA THR A 505 4.27 0.00 -2.15
C THR A 505 2.87 0.16 -2.79
N PRO A 506 1.79 -0.36 -2.17
CA PRO A 506 0.45 -0.24 -2.74
C PRO A 506 -0.03 1.21 -2.88
N ASP A 507 0.26 2.05 -1.89
CA ASP A 507 -0.12 3.47 -1.82
C ASP A 507 0.62 4.38 -2.80
N THR A 508 1.69 3.89 -3.43
CA THR A 508 2.36 4.55 -4.56
C THR A 508 2.02 3.86 -5.88
N ALA A 509 2.30 2.56 -6.04
CA ALA A 509 2.08 1.85 -7.30
C ALA A 509 0.60 1.82 -7.72
N GLY A 510 -0.33 1.81 -6.76
CA GLY A 510 -1.78 1.82 -6.98
C GLY A 510 -2.35 3.12 -7.52
N THR A 511 -1.52 4.17 -7.52
CA THR A 511 -1.87 5.50 -8.02
C THR A 511 -1.30 5.77 -9.41
N PHE A 512 -0.58 4.80 -9.99
CA PHE A 512 -0.07 4.90 -11.36
C PHE A 512 -1.24 4.97 -12.35
N ARG A 513 -1.32 6.07 -13.10
CA ARG A 513 -2.31 6.32 -14.16
C ARG A 513 -1.60 6.85 -15.40
N MET A 514 -2.23 6.65 -16.55
CA MET A 514 -1.82 7.26 -17.80
C MET A 514 -3.03 7.83 -18.54
N ALA A 515 -2.88 9.03 -19.09
CA ALA A 515 -3.82 9.79 -19.92
C ALA A 515 -3.10 11.07 -20.39
N ASP A 516 -3.58 11.74 -21.45
CA ASP A 516 -3.04 13.02 -21.91
C ASP A 516 -3.35 14.15 -20.91
N VAL A 517 -2.32 14.73 -20.28
CA VAL A 517 -2.48 15.80 -19.28
C VAL A 517 -2.04 17.15 -19.85
N ASP A 518 -1.04 17.20 -20.75
CA ASP A 518 -0.55 18.46 -21.31
C ASP A 518 -1.29 18.95 -22.57
N GLY A 519 -1.94 18.04 -23.30
CA GLY A 519 -2.78 18.28 -24.48
C GLY A 519 -2.07 18.09 -25.83
N ASP A 520 -0.94 17.37 -25.89
CA ASP A 520 -0.24 17.07 -27.15
C ASP A 520 -0.75 15.84 -27.92
N GLY A 521 -1.66 15.05 -27.32
CA GLY A 521 -2.24 13.83 -27.88
C GLY A 521 -1.65 12.53 -27.33
N ARG A 522 -0.59 12.57 -26.52
CA ARG A 522 0.05 11.37 -25.92
C ARG A 522 -0.47 11.10 -24.51
N ALA A 523 -0.40 9.85 -24.07
CA ALA A 523 -0.66 9.45 -22.70
C ALA A 523 0.53 9.73 -21.77
N ASP A 524 0.46 10.83 -21.03
CA ASP A 524 1.35 11.14 -19.91
C ASP A 524 1.23 10.11 -18.78
N ALA A 525 2.14 10.15 -17.81
CA ALA A 525 2.10 9.25 -16.66
C ALA A 525 2.14 10.00 -15.32
N CYS A 526 1.23 9.67 -14.42
CA CYS A 526 1.13 10.23 -13.07
C CYS A 526 1.21 9.14 -11.99
N ILE A 527 1.88 9.44 -10.88
CA ILE A 527 1.97 8.57 -9.69
C ILE A 527 2.11 9.40 -8.40
N ARG A 528 1.60 8.89 -7.28
CA ARG A 528 1.74 9.47 -5.94
C ARG A 528 3.11 9.12 -5.34
N SER A 529 3.63 10.06 -4.54
CA SER A 529 4.74 9.87 -3.61
C SER A 529 4.32 10.38 -2.22
N PRO A 530 5.09 10.12 -1.15
CA PRO A 530 4.81 10.68 0.19
C PRO A 530 4.62 12.21 0.24
N ASN A 531 5.25 12.93 -0.70
CA ASN A 531 5.20 14.39 -0.83
C ASN A 531 4.21 14.85 -1.92
N GLY A 532 3.34 13.97 -2.39
CA GLY A 532 2.30 14.25 -3.38
C GLY A 532 2.53 13.67 -4.76
N VAL A 533 1.62 14.02 -5.67
CA VAL A 533 1.61 13.50 -7.04
C VAL A 533 2.80 14.04 -7.83
N ARG A 534 3.36 13.17 -8.67
CA ARG A 534 4.37 13.46 -9.69
C ARG A 534 3.80 12.99 -11.02
N CYS A 535 3.79 13.87 -12.02
CA CYS A 535 3.53 13.49 -13.40
C CYS A 535 4.79 13.68 -14.24
N VAL A 536 4.88 12.96 -15.35
CA VAL A 536 5.88 13.15 -16.41
C VAL A 536 5.15 13.18 -17.74
N PHE A 537 5.54 14.10 -18.62
CA PHE A 537 4.91 14.20 -19.93
C PHE A 537 5.58 13.26 -20.94
N ALA A 538 4.76 12.66 -21.80
CA ALA A 538 5.17 11.67 -22.78
C ALA A 538 6.10 12.29 -23.83
N SER A 539 7.20 11.59 -24.10
CA SER A 539 8.30 12.06 -24.96
C SER A 539 9.34 10.94 -25.11
N ASP A 540 10.29 11.10 -26.03
CA ASP A 540 11.42 10.19 -26.30
C ASP A 540 12.20 9.69 -25.05
N ALA A 541 12.03 10.33 -23.89
CA ALA A 541 12.65 9.93 -22.62
C ALA A 541 11.84 10.33 -21.35
N PHE A 542 10.52 10.58 -21.45
CA PHE A 542 9.66 11.09 -20.36
C PHE A 542 10.29 12.26 -19.58
N ALA A 543 10.70 13.30 -20.32
CA ALA A 543 11.68 14.28 -19.87
C ALA A 543 11.08 15.47 -19.12
N GLY A 544 10.95 15.33 -17.81
CA GLY A 544 10.58 16.42 -16.90
C GLY A 544 9.52 15.98 -15.90
N VAL A 545 9.72 16.27 -14.62
CA VAL A 545 8.74 15.97 -13.57
C VAL A 545 7.92 17.21 -13.28
N VAL A 546 6.61 17.08 -13.39
CA VAL A 546 5.62 18.08 -13.03
C VAL A 546 5.06 17.72 -11.65
N ASP A 547 5.06 18.69 -10.74
CA ASP A 547 4.47 18.53 -9.41
C ASP A 547 2.94 18.63 -9.52
N GLY A 548 2.25 17.56 -9.11
CA GLY A 548 0.80 17.51 -9.05
C GLY A 548 0.24 17.99 -7.69
N PRO A 549 -1.05 17.75 -7.43
CA PRO A 549 -1.69 18.10 -6.16
C PRO A 549 -1.06 17.39 -4.95
N ALA A 550 -1.23 18.03 -3.79
CA ALA A 550 -0.51 17.71 -2.55
C ALA A 550 -0.68 16.25 -2.11
N LEU A 551 -1.91 15.74 -1.98
CA LEU A 551 -2.29 14.33 -1.74
C LEU A 551 -1.27 13.50 -0.92
N THR A 552 -0.81 14.08 0.19
CA THR A 552 0.36 13.64 0.97
C THR A 552 0.00 12.57 1.99
N ASP A 553 1.04 11.90 2.53
CA ASP A 553 0.89 11.03 3.71
C ASP A 553 0.31 11.79 4.91
N ALA A 554 0.66 13.08 5.05
CA ALA A 554 0.17 13.96 6.10
C ALA A 554 -1.31 14.35 5.94
N GLU A 555 -1.85 14.27 4.72
CA GLU A 555 -3.28 14.41 4.40
C GLU A 555 -4.03 13.07 4.44
N GLY A 556 -3.35 11.98 4.82
CA GLY A 556 -3.94 10.66 5.02
C GLY A 556 -3.87 9.71 3.83
N TYR A 557 -3.19 10.06 2.73
CA TYR A 557 -3.12 9.25 1.50
C TYR A 557 -2.33 7.94 1.59
N LEU A 558 -1.99 7.49 2.81
CA LEU A 558 -1.64 6.09 3.08
C LEU A 558 -2.90 5.19 3.15
N SER A 559 -4.10 5.77 3.34
CA SER A 559 -5.37 5.05 3.39
C SER A 559 -5.83 4.55 2.01
N PRO A 560 -6.16 3.24 1.84
CA PRO A 560 -6.72 2.70 0.59
C PRO A 560 -7.99 3.39 0.12
N GLY A 561 -8.84 3.88 1.04
CA GLY A 561 -10.03 4.64 0.70
C GLY A 561 -9.76 6.00 0.05
N LEU A 562 -8.52 6.50 0.10
CA LEU A 562 -8.09 7.74 -0.52
C LEU A 562 -7.21 7.49 -1.75
N TRP A 563 -6.09 6.78 -1.62
CA TRP A 563 -5.14 6.63 -2.76
C TRP A 563 -5.71 5.85 -3.94
N SER A 564 -6.61 4.88 -3.71
CA SER A 564 -7.24 4.11 -4.79
C SER A 564 -8.18 4.92 -5.67
N THR A 565 -8.64 6.09 -5.18
CA THR A 565 -9.64 6.93 -5.85
C THR A 565 -9.04 7.87 -6.88
N LEU A 566 -7.71 7.95 -7.01
CA LEU A 566 -7.06 8.79 -8.01
C LEU A 566 -7.46 8.37 -9.43
N ARG A 567 -7.97 9.31 -10.21
CA ARG A 567 -8.34 9.19 -11.64
C ARG A 567 -7.65 10.30 -12.44
N LEU A 568 -7.48 10.01 -13.73
CA LEU A 568 -7.27 10.99 -14.78
C LEU A 568 -8.51 10.92 -15.69
N ALA A 569 -9.15 12.07 -15.93
CA ALA A 569 -10.42 12.21 -16.66
C ALA A 569 -10.59 13.68 -17.11
N ASP A 570 -11.13 13.93 -18.30
CA ASP A 570 -11.32 15.30 -18.85
C ASP A 570 -12.63 15.88 -18.31
N VAL A 571 -12.63 16.50 -17.13
CA VAL A 571 -13.87 16.88 -16.44
C VAL A 571 -14.35 18.30 -16.77
N ASP A 572 -13.70 19.05 -17.67
CA ASP A 572 -14.27 20.31 -18.20
C ASP A 572 -14.39 20.38 -19.73
N GLY A 573 -14.01 19.32 -20.44
CA GLY A 573 -14.19 19.15 -21.88
C GLY A 573 -13.18 19.95 -22.70
N ASP A 574 -11.98 20.17 -22.18
CA ASP A 574 -10.90 20.91 -22.86
C ASP A 574 -9.95 20.02 -23.67
N GLY A 575 -10.06 18.69 -23.53
CA GLY A 575 -9.25 17.68 -24.19
C GLY A 575 -8.11 17.12 -23.32
N ARG A 576 -7.87 17.68 -22.13
CA ARG A 576 -6.85 17.23 -21.18
C ARG A 576 -7.45 16.49 -19.99
N ALA A 577 -6.72 15.52 -19.47
CA ALA A 577 -7.12 14.74 -18.32
C ALA A 577 -6.76 15.45 -17.00
N ASP A 578 -7.80 15.85 -16.26
CA ASP A 578 -7.74 16.41 -14.92
C ASP A 578 -7.46 15.33 -13.89
N LEU A 579 -6.81 15.72 -12.77
CA LEU A 579 -6.57 14.78 -11.68
C LEU A 579 -7.66 14.88 -10.64
N CYS A 580 -8.46 13.81 -10.50
CA CYS A 580 -9.53 13.74 -9.52
C CYS A 580 -9.30 12.68 -8.44
N ALA A 581 -9.69 12.96 -7.20
CA ALA A 581 -9.58 12.04 -6.07
C ALA A 581 -10.58 12.39 -4.94
N ILE A 582 -10.98 11.37 -4.17
CA ILE A 582 -11.60 11.57 -2.85
C ILE A 582 -10.49 11.93 -1.86
N THR A 583 -10.74 12.95 -1.03
CA THR A 583 -9.91 13.41 0.07
C THR A 583 -10.56 13.07 1.42
N ALA A 584 -9.90 13.37 2.53
CA ALA A 584 -10.51 13.26 3.86
C ALA A 584 -11.66 14.26 4.13
N SER A 585 -12.00 15.15 3.18
CA SER A 585 -13.04 16.19 3.32
C SER A 585 -14.09 16.24 2.20
N ASP A 586 -13.85 15.65 1.04
CA ASP A 586 -14.64 15.87 -0.20
C ASP A 586 -14.08 15.09 -1.40
N LEU A 587 -14.86 14.99 -2.48
CA LEU A 587 -14.38 14.65 -3.82
C LEU A 587 -13.94 15.93 -4.54
N ARG A 588 -12.71 15.93 -5.09
CA ARG A 588 -12.10 17.07 -5.79
C ARG A 588 -11.52 16.66 -7.13
N CYS A 589 -11.53 17.59 -8.08
CA CYS A 589 -10.71 17.59 -9.29
C CYS A 589 -9.75 18.78 -9.28
N TYR A 590 -8.54 18.56 -9.77
CA TYR A 590 -7.53 19.59 -10.01
C TYR A 590 -7.38 19.69 -11.53
N LEU A 591 -7.94 20.76 -12.11
CA LEU A 591 -8.02 20.92 -13.56
C LEU A 591 -6.62 21.05 -14.18
N SER A 592 -6.38 20.47 -15.35
CA SER A 592 -5.13 20.67 -16.09
C SER A 592 -5.02 22.10 -16.62
N ILE A 593 -3.80 22.58 -16.77
CA ILE A 593 -3.48 23.86 -17.41
C ILE A 593 -2.38 23.70 -18.48
N GLY A 594 -2.26 22.50 -19.07
CA GLY A 594 -1.29 22.16 -20.12
C GLY A 594 0.18 22.17 -19.67
N ARG A 595 0.44 22.18 -18.35
CA ARG A 595 1.79 22.23 -17.75
C ARG A 595 1.84 21.79 -16.28
N GLY A 596 0.90 20.92 -15.90
CA GLY A 596 0.48 20.67 -14.52
C GLY A 596 -0.91 21.20 -14.27
N PHE A 597 -1.30 21.32 -12.99
CA PHE A 597 -2.69 21.50 -12.58
C PHE A 597 -2.96 22.85 -11.90
N ALA A 598 -4.23 23.25 -11.88
CA ALA A 598 -4.72 24.43 -11.18
C ALA A 598 -4.46 24.34 -9.65
N PRO A 599 -3.97 25.43 -9.00
CA PRO A 599 -3.63 25.41 -7.58
C PRO A 599 -4.85 25.48 -6.64
N LEU A 600 -6.05 25.72 -7.19
CA LEU A 600 -7.32 25.65 -6.48
C LEU A 600 -8.14 24.52 -7.11
N PRO A 601 -8.50 23.46 -6.35
CA PRO A 601 -9.34 22.38 -6.87
C PRO A 601 -10.79 22.81 -7.03
N LEU A 602 -11.47 22.17 -7.98
CA LEU A 602 -12.92 22.11 -8.06
C LEU A 602 -13.42 21.03 -7.08
N THR A 603 -14.02 21.45 -5.96
CA THR A 603 -14.74 20.52 -5.07
C THR A 603 -16.09 20.16 -5.71
N LEU A 604 -16.28 18.88 -6.03
CA LEU A 604 -17.52 18.38 -6.63
C LEU A 604 -18.61 18.13 -5.59
N SER A 605 -18.25 17.51 -4.46
CA SER A 605 -19.21 17.13 -3.42
C SER A 605 -18.51 16.79 -2.10
N ASN A 606 -19.18 17.06 -0.98
CA ASN A 606 -18.79 16.59 0.34
C ASN A 606 -19.17 15.11 0.51
N VAL A 607 -18.51 14.24 -0.28
CA VAL A 607 -18.76 12.79 -0.30
C VAL A 607 -18.51 12.15 1.07
N VAL A 608 -17.66 12.74 1.91
CA VAL A 608 -17.34 12.18 3.23
C VAL A 608 -18.45 12.33 4.27
N GLU A 609 -19.44 13.20 4.03
CA GLU A 609 -20.68 13.28 4.83
C GLU A 609 -21.72 12.23 4.42
N ALA A 610 -21.49 11.44 3.36
CA ALA A 610 -22.35 10.32 3.01
C ALA A 610 -22.09 9.10 3.92
N GLU A 611 -23.17 8.47 4.38
CA GLU A 611 -23.14 7.33 5.31
C GLU A 611 -22.36 6.13 4.73
N GLY A 612 -21.06 6.04 5.06
CA GLY A 612 -20.18 4.92 4.75
C GLY A 612 -19.40 5.01 3.44
N TRP A 613 -19.05 6.20 2.93
CA TRP A 613 -18.16 6.35 1.76
C TRP A 613 -16.82 5.59 1.89
N ASP A 614 -16.35 5.44 3.12
CA ASP A 614 -15.10 4.84 3.57
C ASP A 614 -15.10 3.30 3.49
N ARG A 615 -16.24 2.71 3.13
CA ARG A 615 -16.35 1.27 2.87
C ARG A 615 -15.90 0.94 1.45
N HIS A 616 -15.14 -0.13 1.28
CA HIS A 616 -14.57 -0.53 0.00
C HIS A 616 -15.62 -0.70 -1.13
N GLU A 617 -16.83 -1.15 -0.82
CA GLU A 617 -17.95 -1.26 -1.79
C GLU A 617 -18.49 0.09 -2.33
N HIS A 618 -17.88 1.21 -1.91
CA HIS A 618 -18.18 2.56 -2.37
C HIS A 618 -16.95 3.21 -3.03
N TYR A 619 -15.85 3.43 -2.30
CA TYR A 619 -14.68 4.13 -2.89
C TYR A 619 -14.05 3.41 -4.10
N ALA A 620 -14.09 2.06 -4.15
CA ALA A 620 -13.60 1.28 -5.29
C ALA A 620 -14.45 1.45 -6.57
N THR A 621 -15.63 2.07 -6.47
CA THR A 621 -16.58 2.23 -7.57
C THR A 621 -16.43 3.54 -8.34
N LEU A 622 -15.53 4.46 -7.96
CA LEU A 622 -15.34 5.72 -8.68
C LEU A 622 -14.87 5.47 -10.14
N ARG A 623 -15.63 5.98 -11.11
CA ARG A 623 -15.38 5.94 -12.56
C ARG A 623 -15.55 7.34 -13.17
N SER A 624 -15.03 7.49 -14.38
CA SER A 624 -15.24 8.62 -15.31
C SER A 624 -15.92 8.12 -16.59
N GLY A 625 -16.66 8.98 -17.27
CA GLY A 625 -17.23 8.76 -18.61
C GLY A 625 -18.16 9.91 -19.03
N ASP A 626 -18.34 10.17 -20.33
CA ASP A 626 -19.22 11.25 -20.85
C ASP A 626 -20.69 10.84 -20.79
N VAL A 627 -21.38 11.11 -19.68
CA VAL A 627 -22.73 10.58 -19.47
C VAL A 627 -23.78 11.44 -20.18
N ASP A 628 -23.57 12.75 -20.40
CA ASP A 628 -24.54 13.60 -21.13
C ASP A 628 -24.27 13.92 -22.61
N GLY A 629 -23.07 13.59 -23.10
CA GLY A 629 -22.68 13.68 -24.51
C GLY A 629 -22.21 15.09 -24.90
N ASP A 630 -21.52 15.78 -23.98
CA ASP A 630 -21.06 17.16 -24.16
C ASP A 630 -19.53 17.28 -24.37
N GLY A 631 -18.80 16.18 -24.14
CA GLY A 631 -17.34 16.06 -24.25
C GLY A 631 -16.63 15.92 -22.91
N ALA A 632 -17.21 16.33 -21.78
CA ALA A 632 -16.61 16.17 -20.46
C ALA A 632 -16.74 14.72 -19.91
N ASP A 633 -16.06 14.41 -18.81
CA ASP A 633 -16.19 13.17 -18.05
C ASP A 633 -16.97 13.42 -16.74
N GLU A 634 -18.13 12.79 -16.58
CA GLU A 634 -18.82 12.68 -15.30
C GLU A 634 -18.05 11.79 -14.33
N LEU A 635 -17.87 12.24 -13.09
CA LEU A 635 -17.43 11.34 -12.02
C LEU A 635 -18.60 10.63 -11.36
N CYS A 636 -18.74 9.33 -11.64
CA CYS A 636 -19.75 8.46 -11.03
C CYS A 636 -19.18 7.53 -9.94
N LEU A 637 -19.87 7.40 -8.81
CA LEU A 637 -19.61 6.38 -7.79
C LEU A 637 -20.89 5.92 -7.08
N ARG A 638 -20.91 4.66 -6.64
CA ARG A 638 -21.98 4.08 -5.83
C ARG A 638 -21.78 4.46 -4.36
N LEU A 639 -22.80 5.03 -3.73
CA LEU A 639 -22.89 5.23 -2.27
C LEU A 639 -23.99 4.35 -1.68
N ALA A 640 -24.19 4.40 -0.35
CA ALA A 640 -25.21 3.58 0.34
C ALA A 640 -26.63 3.83 -0.21
N GLY A 641 -26.93 5.07 -0.61
CA GLY A 641 -28.18 5.46 -1.27
C GLY A 641 -28.19 5.35 -2.80
N GLY A 642 -27.40 4.44 -3.39
CA GLY A 642 -27.31 4.23 -4.84
C GLY A 642 -26.24 5.06 -5.56
N LEU A 643 -26.27 5.05 -6.89
CA LEU A 643 -25.30 5.75 -7.73
C LEU A 643 -25.42 7.28 -7.62
N ARG A 644 -24.27 7.96 -7.59
CA ARG A 644 -24.11 9.41 -7.76
C ARG A 644 -23.22 9.67 -8.96
N CYS A 645 -23.54 10.70 -9.74
CA CYS A 645 -22.69 11.21 -10.81
C CYS A 645 -22.59 12.73 -10.70
N TYR A 646 -21.40 13.27 -10.90
CA TYR A 646 -21.10 14.69 -10.80
C TYR A 646 -20.72 15.24 -12.16
N PHE A 647 -21.62 16.05 -12.72
CA PHE A 647 -21.50 16.73 -14.00
C PHE A 647 -20.90 18.11 -13.76
N VAL A 648 -19.92 18.51 -14.57
CA VAL A 648 -19.20 19.78 -14.42
C VAL A 648 -19.54 20.69 -15.59
N SER A 649 -19.62 22.01 -15.36
CA SER A 649 -20.02 22.97 -16.40
C SER A 649 -19.61 24.41 -16.09
N ASP A 650 -19.80 25.30 -17.07
CA ASP A 650 -19.71 26.76 -16.92
C ASP A 650 -20.61 27.32 -15.80
N ARG A 651 -21.62 26.56 -15.37
CA ARG A 651 -22.59 26.92 -14.31
C ARG A 651 -22.26 26.28 -12.96
N GLY A 652 -21.15 25.56 -12.86
CA GLY A 652 -20.75 24.78 -11.69
C GLY A 652 -21.18 23.32 -11.77
N VAL A 653 -21.18 22.65 -10.62
CA VAL A 653 -21.36 21.20 -10.51
C VAL A 653 -22.82 20.81 -10.31
N ARG A 654 -23.29 19.83 -11.09
CA ARG A 654 -24.63 19.21 -11.00
C ARG A 654 -24.48 17.78 -10.48
N GLU A 655 -25.23 17.41 -9.44
CA GLU A 655 -25.27 16.04 -8.91
C GLU A 655 -26.53 15.29 -9.36
N LEU A 656 -26.34 14.16 -10.04
CA LEU A 656 -27.38 13.15 -10.24
C LEU A 656 -27.46 12.23 -9.01
N ARG A 657 -28.69 11.96 -8.55
CA ARG A 657 -29.00 11.00 -7.49
C ARG A 657 -30.01 9.98 -7.99
N THR A 658 -29.64 8.70 -7.99
CA THR A 658 -30.52 7.57 -8.33
C THR A 658 -30.33 6.44 -7.29
N ASP A 659 -31.35 5.60 -7.13
CA ASP A 659 -31.32 4.38 -6.32
C ASP A 659 -30.80 3.15 -7.11
N LEU A 660 -30.41 3.32 -8.37
CA LEU A 660 -29.63 2.32 -9.11
C LEU A 660 -28.43 1.83 -8.28
N LEU A 661 -28.21 0.51 -8.32
CA LEU A 661 -27.20 -0.22 -7.55
C LEU A 661 -27.32 -0.13 -6.00
N SER A 662 -28.40 0.43 -5.45
CA SER A 662 -28.69 0.41 -4.00
C SER A 662 -29.31 -0.92 -3.51
N ILE A 663 -29.93 -1.68 -4.41
CA ILE A 663 -30.72 -2.88 -4.10
C ILE A 663 -29.88 -3.92 -3.31
N PRO A 664 -30.44 -4.57 -2.27
CA PRO A 664 -29.74 -5.61 -1.52
C PRO A 664 -29.10 -6.69 -2.41
N GLY A 665 -27.79 -6.84 -2.29
CA GLY A 665 -26.99 -7.78 -3.08
C GLY A 665 -25.91 -7.12 -3.96
N TRP A 666 -25.98 -5.81 -4.22
CA TRP A 666 -24.93 -5.06 -4.94
C TRP A 666 -23.66 -4.80 -4.13
N SER A 667 -23.68 -5.00 -2.81
CA SER A 667 -22.50 -5.02 -1.93
C SER A 667 -21.55 -6.21 -2.17
N ALA A 668 -21.85 -7.09 -3.14
CA ALA A 668 -20.97 -8.19 -3.54
C ALA A 668 -19.84 -7.70 -4.47
N PRO A 669 -18.57 -8.08 -4.24
CA PRO A 669 -17.43 -7.62 -5.04
C PRO A 669 -17.49 -8.06 -6.51
N SER A 670 -18.03 -9.24 -6.77
CA SER A 670 -18.34 -9.79 -8.10
C SER A 670 -19.40 -8.99 -8.88
N LYS A 671 -19.81 -7.84 -8.33
CA LYS A 671 -20.78 -6.88 -8.88
C LYS A 671 -20.23 -5.45 -8.83
N TYR A 672 -19.96 -4.88 -7.65
CA TYR A 672 -19.56 -3.46 -7.57
C TYR A 672 -18.21 -3.15 -8.24
N LEU A 673 -17.28 -4.10 -8.33
CA LEU A 673 -16.00 -3.90 -9.05
C LEU A 673 -16.15 -3.94 -10.57
N THR A 674 -17.22 -4.58 -11.07
CA THR A 674 -17.52 -4.68 -12.50
C THR A 674 -18.21 -3.44 -13.07
N MET A 675 -18.54 -2.44 -12.24
CA MET A 675 -19.15 -1.19 -12.69
C MET A 675 -18.22 -0.46 -13.68
N ARG A 676 -18.76 -0.08 -14.84
CA ARG A 676 -18.12 0.66 -15.93
C ARG A 676 -19.07 1.73 -16.46
N LEU A 677 -18.48 2.71 -17.13
CA LEU A 677 -19.13 3.70 -17.99
C LEU A 677 -18.51 3.51 -19.38
N ALA A 678 -19.32 3.36 -20.42
CA ALA A 678 -18.88 3.16 -21.80
C ALA A 678 -20.08 3.27 -22.76
N ASP A 679 -19.98 3.97 -23.88
CA ASP A 679 -21.03 3.96 -24.91
C ASP A 679 -21.14 2.56 -25.54
N VAL A 680 -22.22 1.85 -25.23
CA VAL A 680 -22.56 0.54 -25.80
C VAL A 680 -23.71 0.63 -26.81
N THR A 681 -24.24 1.83 -27.09
CA THR A 681 -25.37 2.08 -28.00
C THR A 681 -24.97 2.78 -29.29
N GLY A 682 -23.87 3.52 -29.30
CA GLY A 682 -23.40 4.36 -30.41
C GLY A 682 -24.12 5.71 -30.49
N ASP A 683 -24.70 6.19 -29.38
CA ASP A 683 -25.38 7.50 -29.33
C ASP A 683 -24.48 8.66 -28.89
N GLY A 684 -23.22 8.36 -28.51
CA GLY A 684 -22.21 9.31 -28.06
C GLY A 684 -22.20 9.55 -26.55
N ARG A 685 -22.74 8.64 -25.74
CA ARG A 685 -22.86 8.76 -24.28
C ARG A 685 -22.46 7.49 -23.57
N ASP A 686 -21.74 7.63 -22.47
CA ASP A 686 -21.26 6.50 -21.69
C ASP A 686 -22.38 5.88 -20.83
N ASP A 687 -22.77 4.66 -21.20
CA ASP A 687 -23.80 3.88 -20.54
C ASP A 687 -23.29 3.22 -19.25
N LEU A 688 -24.16 3.09 -18.25
CA LEU A 688 -23.83 2.39 -17.02
C LEU A 688 -23.91 0.88 -17.25
N CYS A 689 -22.78 0.17 -17.12
CA CYS A 689 -22.74 -1.30 -17.16
C CYS A 689 -22.22 -1.87 -15.84
N ALA A 690 -22.94 -2.83 -15.23
CA ALA A 690 -22.53 -3.51 -14.00
C ALA A 690 -23.11 -4.94 -13.90
N ARG A 691 -22.35 -5.87 -13.31
CA ARG A 691 -22.66 -7.31 -13.34
C ARG A 691 -23.58 -7.75 -12.21
N GLY A 692 -24.63 -8.50 -12.55
CA GLY A 692 -25.52 -9.21 -11.62
C GLY A 692 -25.26 -10.73 -11.60
N GLU A 693 -26.13 -11.51 -10.94
CA GLU A 693 -26.02 -12.98 -10.98
C GLU A 693 -26.36 -13.55 -12.36
N ALA A 694 -27.30 -12.92 -13.06
CA ALA A 694 -27.86 -13.41 -14.32
C ALA A 694 -27.02 -13.04 -15.57
N GLY A 695 -26.05 -12.15 -15.45
CA GLY A 695 -25.31 -11.57 -16.57
C GLY A 695 -24.77 -10.17 -16.26
N LEU A 696 -24.23 -9.49 -17.27
CA LEU A 696 -24.02 -8.05 -17.19
C LEU A 696 -25.36 -7.32 -17.37
N HIS A 697 -25.63 -6.30 -16.57
CA HIS A 697 -26.73 -5.37 -16.78
C HIS A 697 -26.15 -4.06 -17.34
N CYS A 698 -26.71 -3.53 -18.42
CA CYS A 698 -26.39 -2.21 -18.93
C CYS A 698 -27.67 -1.34 -18.99
N TRP A 699 -27.57 -0.12 -18.49
CA TRP A 699 -28.63 0.89 -18.47
C TRP A 699 -28.16 2.05 -19.34
N ALA A 700 -28.83 2.32 -20.48
CA ALA A 700 -28.37 3.39 -21.37
C ALA A 700 -28.49 4.77 -20.72
N SER A 701 -27.62 5.70 -21.08
CA SER A 701 -27.75 7.09 -20.62
C SER A 701 -29.00 7.77 -21.18
N THR A 702 -29.60 8.67 -20.38
CA THR A 702 -30.56 9.68 -20.87
C THR A 702 -29.92 11.06 -21.04
N GLY A 703 -28.71 11.25 -20.53
CA GLY A 703 -28.02 12.53 -20.33
C GLY A 703 -28.41 13.29 -19.04
N ASP A 704 -29.43 12.81 -18.34
CA ASP A 704 -29.82 13.30 -17.01
C ASP A 704 -30.06 12.16 -16.00
N GLY A 705 -29.70 10.94 -16.39
CA GLY A 705 -30.03 9.69 -15.71
C GLY A 705 -29.63 8.48 -16.55
N PHE A 706 -30.14 7.30 -16.17
CA PHE A 706 -29.97 6.06 -16.92
C PHE A 706 -31.34 5.36 -17.06
N ALA A 707 -31.58 4.73 -18.21
CA ALA A 707 -32.86 4.15 -18.59
C ALA A 707 -33.13 2.80 -17.89
N GLU A 708 -34.36 2.61 -17.40
CA GLU A 708 -34.84 1.33 -16.87
C GLU A 708 -35.95 0.72 -17.75
N PRO A 709 -36.01 -0.62 -17.89
CA PRO A 709 -35.11 -1.63 -17.31
C PRO A 709 -33.78 -1.74 -18.06
N SER A 710 -32.74 -2.23 -17.38
CA SER A 710 -31.47 -2.61 -17.98
C SER A 710 -31.61 -3.68 -19.06
N VAL A 711 -30.76 -3.64 -20.10
CA VAL A 711 -30.47 -4.79 -20.94
C VAL A 711 -29.65 -5.81 -20.14
N LEU A 712 -29.97 -7.09 -20.30
CA LEU A 712 -29.23 -8.20 -19.71
C LEU A 712 -28.38 -8.89 -20.78
N VAL A 713 -27.08 -9.06 -20.52
CA VAL A 713 -26.14 -9.84 -21.34
C VAL A 713 -25.80 -11.15 -20.60
N PRO A 714 -26.45 -12.28 -20.90
CA PRO A 714 -26.31 -13.51 -20.11
C PRO A 714 -24.92 -14.15 -20.19
N SER A 715 -24.11 -13.77 -21.18
CA SER A 715 -22.73 -14.27 -21.40
C SER A 715 -21.75 -13.99 -20.25
N PHE A 716 -22.16 -13.26 -19.21
CA PHE A 716 -21.35 -12.98 -18.01
C PHE A 716 -22.03 -13.43 -16.70
N SER A 717 -22.92 -14.42 -16.75
CA SER A 717 -23.68 -14.91 -15.57
C SER A 717 -22.84 -15.74 -14.59
N THR A 718 -23.32 -15.87 -13.35
CA THR A 718 -22.68 -16.72 -12.32
C THR A 718 -22.72 -18.20 -12.72
N GLU A 719 -23.79 -18.65 -13.41
CA GLU A 719 -24.00 -20.04 -13.84
C GLU A 719 -22.90 -20.56 -14.79
N ILE A 720 -22.34 -19.68 -15.62
CA ILE A 720 -21.29 -20.01 -16.60
C ILE A 720 -19.86 -19.65 -16.12
N GLY A 721 -19.68 -19.36 -14.83
CA GLY A 721 -18.37 -19.16 -14.22
C GLY A 721 -17.87 -17.70 -14.14
N PHE A 722 -18.72 -16.70 -14.44
CA PHE A 722 -18.37 -15.30 -14.19
C PHE A 722 -18.63 -14.83 -12.75
N GLY A 723 -19.04 -15.72 -11.85
CA GLY A 723 -18.99 -15.46 -10.41
C GLY A 723 -17.55 -15.48 -9.85
N ASP A 724 -16.61 -16.11 -10.57
CA ASP A 724 -15.26 -16.37 -10.07
C ASP A 724 -14.34 -15.13 -10.06
N ALA A 725 -13.57 -15.08 -8.98
CA ALA A 725 -12.32 -14.35 -8.81
C ALA A 725 -11.62 -13.86 -10.09
N SER A 726 -11.10 -14.80 -10.88
CA SER A 726 -10.24 -14.58 -12.05
C SER A 726 -11.03 -14.49 -13.37
N THR A 727 -12.33 -14.18 -13.28
CA THR A 727 -13.19 -13.92 -14.44
C THR A 727 -13.88 -12.56 -14.30
N PHE A 728 -14.62 -12.27 -13.22
CA PHE A 728 -15.28 -10.94 -13.07
C PHE A 728 -14.29 -9.78 -12.96
N SER A 729 -13.11 -10.01 -12.39
CA SER A 729 -12.08 -8.97 -12.22
C SER A 729 -11.39 -8.57 -13.53
N SER A 730 -11.55 -9.39 -14.57
CA SER A 730 -11.06 -9.12 -15.93
C SER A 730 -12.09 -8.46 -16.85
N LEU A 731 -13.31 -8.20 -16.35
CA LEU A 731 -14.39 -7.62 -17.15
C LEU A 731 -14.08 -6.15 -17.48
N HIS A 732 -14.11 -5.83 -18.76
CA HIS A 732 -13.97 -4.49 -19.31
C HIS A 732 -15.14 -4.19 -20.26
N VAL A 733 -15.58 -2.94 -20.18
CA VAL A 733 -16.44 -2.24 -21.14
C VAL A 733 -15.89 -0.82 -21.09
N ALA A 734 -15.44 -0.28 -22.21
CA ALA A 734 -14.83 1.05 -22.28
C ALA A 734 -14.86 1.59 -23.72
N GLY A 735 -15.30 2.83 -23.89
CA GLY A 735 -15.40 3.49 -25.20
C GLY A 735 -14.05 4.06 -25.67
N GLY A 736 -13.81 3.99 -26.97
CA GLY A 736 -12.71 4.71 -27.61
C GLY A 736 -13.11 6.16 -27.88
N ARG A 737 -12.67 7.11 -27.03
CA ARG A 737 -12.80 8.55 -27.32
C ARG A 737 -11.97 8.91 -28.56
N VAL A 738 -12.60 9.11 -29.71
CA VAL A 738 -11.96 9.79 -30.85
C VAL A 738 -11.67 11.23 -30.43
N ALA A 739 -10.40 11.63 -30.45
CA ALA A 739 -10.00 12.99 -30.09
C ALA A 739 -10.59 14.03 -31.05
N VAL A 740 -11.74 14.62 -30.67
CA VAL A 740 -12.32 15.78 -31.35
C VAL A 740 -11.51 17.01 -30.92
N PRO A 741 -10.76 17.67 -31.81
CA PRO A 741 -9.98 18.84 -31.43
C PRO A 741 -10.92 19.95 -30.92
N PRO A 742 -10.65 20.53 -29.74
CA PRO A 742 -11.59 21.41 -29.07
C PRO A 742 -11.87 22.67 -29.92
N PRO A 743 -13.13 23.10 -30.07
CA PRO A 743 -13.42 24.42 -30.59
C PRO A 743 -12.89 25.47 -29.60
N GLU A 744 -12.21 26.51 -30.08
CA GLU A 744 -11.54 27.53 -29.25
C GLU A 744 -12.48 28.20 -28.22
N ARG A 745 -12.59 27.60 -27.02
CA ARG A 745 -13.34 28.14 -25.88
C ARG A 745 -12.41 29.07 -25.10
N ASP A 746 -12.44 30.35 -25.46
CA ASP A 746 -11.76 31.43 -24.73
C ASP A 746 -12.41 31.63 -23.34
N LEU A 747 -11.99 30.79 -22.38
CA LEU A 747 -12.42 30.83 -20.98
C LEU A 747 -11.89 32.11 -20.31
N GLY A 748 -12.64 33.20 -20.50
CA GLY A 748 -12.37 34.55 -20.00
C GLY A 748 -12.40 34.70 -18.49
N LEU A 749 -11.52 33.97 -17.79
CA LEU A 749 -11.22 34.08 -16.37
C LEU A 749 -10.64 35.48 -16.09
N ALA A 750 -11.52 36.42 -15.76
CA ALA A 750 -11.21 37.84 -15.61
C ALA A 750 -10.37 38.14 -14.36
N ILE A 751 -9.10 37.74 -14.37
CA ILE A 751 -8.08 38.14 -13.40
C ILE A 751 -7.99 39.66 -13.43
N ARG A 752 -8.37 40.30 -12.32
CA ARG A 752 -8.20 41.75 -12.14
C ARG A 752 -6.75 42.06 -11.77
N ASP A 753 -5.88 42.03 -12.77
CA ASP A 753 -4.45 42.34 -12.64
C ASP A 753 -4.21 43.80 -12.26
N GLY A 754 -4.28 44.05 -10.95
CA GLY A 754 -3.87 45.28 -10.31
C GLY A 754 -2.40 45.28 -9.90
N LEU A 755 -1.45 44.94 -10.79
CA LEU A 755 -0.01 45.21 -10.59
C LEU A 755 0.79 45.10 -11.91
N ALA A 756 1.08 46.25 -12.55
CA ALA A 756 1.97 46.30 -13.72
C ALA A 756 3.45 46.48 -13.33
N PRO A 757 4.38 45.67 -13.87
CA PRO A 757 5.78 46.04 -14.03
C PRO A 757 6.04 46.68 -15.41
N ASN A 758 7.00 47.60 -15.49
CA ASN A 758 7.27 48.42 -16.68
C ASN A 758 8.34 47.84 -17.63
N THR A 759 8.29 48.34 -18.87
CA THR A 759 9.40 48.61 -19.82
C THR A 759 10.10 47.48 -20.60
N ASP A 760 10.11 47.71 -21.93
CA ASP A 760 11.19 47.54 -22.92
C ASP A 760 11.67 46.14 -23.36
N ALA A 761 11.12 45.71 -24.50
CA ALA A 761 11.87 45.02 -25.58
C ALA A 761 11.26 45.26 -26.98
N SER A 762 11.61 46.41 -27.59
CA SER A 762 11.56 46.78 -29.02
C SER A 762 10.74 45.95 -30.04
N VAL A 763 9.81 46.63 -30.73
CA VAL A 763 9.18 46.21 -32.00
C VAL A 763 10.02 46.63 -33.22
N PHE A 764 10.02 45.80 -34.28
CA PHE A 764 10.21 46.19 -35.70
C PHE A 764 9.01 45.62 -36.47
N ASP A 765 8.00 46.44 -36.78
CA ASP A 765 7.81 47.24 -38.00
C ASP A 765 7.31 46.41 -39.21
N GLY A 766 6.20 46.87 -39.82
CA GLY A 766 5.43 46.09 -40.80
C GLY A 766 3.96 46.50 -41.00
N GLN A 767 3.74 47.74 -41.47
CA GLN A 767 2.61 48.27 -42.29
C GLN A 767 1.40 47.34 -42.59
N GLY A 768 0.11 47.75 -42.56
CA GLY A 768 -0.51 49.08 -42.38
C GLY A 768 -1.98 49.11 -42.89
N ALA A 769 -2.61 50.30 -42.90
CA ALA A 769 -4.05 50.60 -43.21
C ALA A 769 -5.07 50.12 -42.14
N LEU A 770 -6.14 50.83 -41.72
CA LEU A 770 -7.00 51.94 -42.24
C LEU A 770 -8.23 51.54 -43.09
N LEU A 771 -9.32 51.18 -42.39
CA LEU A 771 -10.76 51.51 -42.63
C LEU A 771 -11.39 51.45 -41.21
N ASP A 772 -12.05 52.43 -40.58
CA ASP A 772 -13.16 53.35 -40.92
C ASP A 772 -14.52 52.68 -41.22
N GLY A 773 -15.59 53.19 -40.58
CA GLY A 773 -16.99 52.95 -40.99
C GLY A 773 -17.96 52.34 -39.96
N ARG A 774 -18.54 53.20 -39.07
CA ARG A 774 -19.99 53.34 -38.72
C ARG A 774 -20.84 52.08 -38.38
N SER A 775 -21.48 52.01 -37.20
CA SER A 775 -22.89 52.42 -36.89
C SER A 775 -23.97 51.57 -37.61
N ASP A 776 -25.14 51.23 -37.05
CA ASP A 776 -25.98 51.82 -35.98
C ASP A 776 -26.34 50.74 -34.90
N GLY A 777 -27.14 50.92 -33.83
CA GLY A 777 -27.92 52.05 -33.30
C GLY A 777 -29.43 51.74 -33.15
N ALA A 778 -30.02 52.12 -32.01
CA ALA A 778 -31.47 52.07 -31.67
C ALA A 778 -32.09 50.66 -31.40
N GLU A 779 -33.17 50.46 -30.62
CA GLU A 779 -34.03 51.35 -29.80
C GLU A 779 -34.29 50.78 -28.38
N SER A 780 -34.74 51.66 -27.46
CA SER A 780 -35.23 51.36 -26.10
C SER A 780 -36.76 51.38 -25.97
N ARG A 781 -37.34 50.64 -25.01
CA ARG A 781 -38.56 50.98 -24.21
C ARG A 781 -38.74 49.95 -23.08
N ASP A 782 -38.86 50.20 -21.77
CA ASP A 782 -39.07 51.37 -20.87
C ASP A 782 -40.49 51.47 -20.25
N PHE A 783 -40.54 51.72 -18.92
CA PHE A 783 -41.73 51.89 -18.02
C PHE A 783 -42.74 50.72 -17.85
N ALA A 784 -43.42 50.49 -16.70
CA ALA A 784 -43.48 51.16 -15.40
C ALA A 784 -43.93 50.26 -14.21
N ALA A 785 -43.57 50.72 -13.00
CA ALA A 785 -44.09 50.50 -11.65
C ALA A 785 -45.42 49.73 -11.39
N GLY A 786 -45.43 48.97 -10.29
CA GLY A 786 -46.63 48.57 -9.55
C GLY A 786 -46.27 48.08 -8.14
N GLY A 787 -46.87 48.65 -7.09
CA GLY A 787 -46.59 48.24 -5.70
C GLY A 787 -47.72 48.56 -4.73
N ARG A 788 -47.87 47.73 -3.70
CA ARG A 788 -48.70 47.97 -2.51
C ARG A 788 -48.22 47.08 -1.36
N ALA A 789 -48.51 47.52 -0.14
CA ALA A 789 -48.34 46.75 1.09
C ALA A 789 -49.72 46.44 1.69
N ASP A 790 -49.77 45.44 2.57
CA ASP A 790 -50.80 45.27 3.60
C ASP A 790 -50.15 44.63 4.85
N ALA A 791 -50.80 44.75 6.02
CA ALA A 791 -50.18 44.39 7.32
C ALA A 791 -51.19 43.94 8.39
N GLY A 792 -50.71 43.11 9.34
CA GLY A 792 -51.42 42.63 10.54
C GLY A 792 -51.97 41.19 10.42
N GLY A 793 -52.06 40.39 11.49
CA GLY A 793 -51.58 40.56 12.89
C GLY A 793 -52.37 39.70 13.91
N LEU A 794 -51.86 39.57 15.15
CA LEU A 794 -52.53 39.00 16.39
C LEU A 794 -52.78 37.46 16.38
N ASP A 795 -52.93 36.66 17.47
CA ASP A 795 -52.70 36.65 18.95
C ASP A 795 -52.67 35.13 19.40
N ASP A 796 -52.53 34.58 20.64
CA ASP A 796 -52.54 34.96 22.08
C ASP A 796 -51.28 34.40 22.81
N ALA A 797 -51.13 34.67 24.11
CA ALA A 797 -49.99 34.33 24.97
C ALA A 797 -50.08 32.98 25.74
N ARG A 798 -48.96 32.61 26.41
CA ARG A 798 -48.78 32.06 27.80
C ARG A 798 -47.38 31.41 27.92
N SER A 799 -46.45 31.83 28.80
CA SER A 799 -46.43 31.81 30.28
C SER A 799 -46.51 30.37 30.86
N ARG A 800 -45.62 29.88 31.73
CA ARG A 800 -44.94 30.53 32.87
C ARG A 800 -43.61 29.86 33.28
N ASP A 801 -42.77 30.62 34.00
CA ASP A 801 -42.20 30.40 35.37
C ASP A 801 -41.86 28.95 35.81
N ASP A 802 -40.80 28.65 36.59
CA ASP A 802 -40.22 29.40 37.72
C ASP A 802 -38.68 29.41 37.76
N ALA A 803 -38.12 30.26 38.63
CA ALA A 803 -36.69 30.32 38.96
C ALA A 803 -36.44 30.18 40.48
N GLY A 804 -35.27 29.69 40.88
CA GLY A 804 -34.86 29.61 42.29
C GLY A 804 -33.37 29.27 42.45
N GLY A 805 -32.65 30.09 43.23
CA GLY A 805 -31.25 29.87 43.61
C GLY A 805 -31.08 29.90 45.13
N LEU A 806 -29.93 30.43 45.60
CA LEU A 806 -29.51 30.55 47.02
C LEU A 806 -29.06 29.22 47.67
N ASP A 807 -28.08 29.14 48.59
CA ASP A 807 -26.93 30.04 48.86
C ASP A 807 -25.90 29.38 49.81
N ASP A 808 -24.65 29.85 49.72
CA ASP A 808 -23.64 30.06 50.80
C ASP A 808 -23.00 28.90 51.64
N ALA A 809 -21.96 29.30 52.41
CA ALA A 809 -21.21 28.61 53.48
C ALA A 809 -20.32 27.40 53.10
N VAL A 810 -19.01 27.54 52.88
CA VAL A 810 -17.91 27.89 53.83
C VAL A 810 -17.65 26.86 54.94
N PHE A 811 -16.50 26.20 54.86
CA PHE A 811 -15.68 25.84 56.03
C PHE A 811 -14.19 26.10 55.73
N ARG A 812 -13.39 26.36 56.77
CA ARG A 812 -12.01 26.86 56.65
C ARG A 812 -11.05 26.09 57.55
N ASP A 813 -9.77 26.16 57.16
CA ASP A 813 -8.56 25.92 57.97
C ASP A 813 -8.14 24.46 58.27
N GLY A 814 -6.83 24.25 58.46
CA GLY A 814 -6.41 23.26 59.45
C GLY A 814 -5.30 22.24 59.16
N ARG A 815 -4.27 22.53 58.34
CA ARG A 815 -2.81 22.21 58.57
C ARG A 815 -2.03 21.56 57.42
N GLN A 816 -0.81 22.08 57.20
CA GLN A 816 0.35 21.32 56.67
C GLN A 816 1.00 20.48 57.80
N PRO A 817 1.88 19.52 57.45
CA PRO A 817 3.30 19.81 57.65
C PRO A 817 4.13 19.77 56.35
N THR A 818 5.25 20.48 56.39
CA THR A 818 6.29 20.53 55.36
C THR A 818 7.10 19.24 55.27
N GLY A 819 7.41 18.78 54.05
CA GLY A 819 8.44 17.77 53.76
C GLY A 819 9.29 18.23 52.58
N ASP A 820 10.58 18.47 52.81
CA ASP A 820 11.48 19.14 51.87
C ASP A 820 12.24 18.12 50.98
N TYR A 821 12.25 18.33 49.67
CA TYR A 821 13.16 17.66 48.72
C TYR A 821 13.41 18.53 47.47
N GLY A 822 14.34 19.47 47.60
CA GLY A 822 14.81 20.28 46.47
C GLY A 822 15.91 19.59 45.63
N ARG A 823 15.78 19.72 44.30
CA ARG A 823 16.85 19.71 43.28
C ARG A 823 17.73 18.44 43.11
N ALA A 824 17.48 17.72 42.02
CA ALA A 824 18.55 17.12 41.20
C ALA A 824 18.14 17.08 39.71
N LEU A 825 18.49 18.13 38.95
CA LEU A 825 18.33 18.19 37.49
C LEU A 825 19.70 18.50 36.85
N ALA A 826 20.50 17.45 36.63
CA ALA A 826 21.68 17.43 35.75
C ALA A 826 22.10 15.97 35.49
N ASP A 827 22.54 15.67 34.26
CA ASP A 827 23.06 14.40 33.73
C ASP A 827 22.09 13.46 32.97
N ALA A 828 21.42 14.00 31.94
CA ALA A 828 20.95 13.19 30.82
C ALA A 828 22.13 12.82 29.88
N ARG A 829 22.77 11.67 30.10
CA ARG A 829 23.79 11.14 29.18
C ARG A 829 23.14 10.61 27.90
N GLN A 830 23.74 10.90 26.76
CA GLN A 830 23.31 10.35 25.47
C GLN A 830 23.54 8.84 25.43
N ILE A 831 22.47 8.07 25.18
CA ILE A 831 22.58 6.69 24.68
C ILE A 831 22.77 6.78 23.15
N ALA A 832 23.82 6.15 22.64
CA ALA A 832 24.31 6.39 21.28
C ALA A 832 23.64 5.49 20.24
N TYR A 833 22.71 6.05 19.47
CA TYR A 833 22.28 5.49 18.18
C TYR A 833 23.16 6.11 17.08
N SER A 834 24.11 5.36 16.53
CA SER A 834 25.00 5.86 15.47
C SER A 834 24.29 5.90 14.11
N GLY A 835 24.03 7.12 13.62
CA GLY A 835 23.43 7.33 12.30
C GLY A 835 24.33 6.91 11.12
N GLY A 836 23.71 6.66 9.97
CA GLY A 836 24.40 6.29 8.73
C GLY A 836 25.27 7.41 8.14
N CYS A 837 26.15 7.05 7.20
CA CYS A 837 27.07 7.98 6.56
C CYS A 837 26.36 8.92 5.56
N ALA A 838 25.92 10.08 6.02
CA ALA A 838 25.50 11.19 5.17
C ALA A 838 26.65 12.19 4.96
N LEU A 839 27.26 12.18 3.76
CA LEU A 839 28.25 13.19 3.36
C LEU A 839 27.53 14.47 2.89
N SER A 840 27.29 15.41 3.82
CA SER A 840 26.93 16.77 3.44
C SER A 840 28.18 17.56 3.04
N SER A 841 28.12 18.27 1.92
CA SER A 841 29.19 19.19 1.50
C SER A 841 28.59 20.48 0.95
N ASN A 842 28.70 21.57 1.72
CA ASN A 842 28.48 22.91 1.22
C ASN A 842 29.19 23.95 2.10
N ALA A 843 30.35 24.42 1.64
CA ALA A 843 31.07 25.55 2.21
C ALA A 843 31.97 26.18 1.14
N HIS A 844 31.59 27.35 0.61
CA HIS A 844 32.42 28.09 -0.34
C HIS A 844 33.63 28.73 0.36
N THR A 845 34.83 28.59 -0.20
CA THR A 845 35.73 29.75 -0.37
C THR A 845 36.79 29.54 -1.48
N ARG A 846 37.23 30.66 -2.06
CA ARG A 846 38.05 30.80 -3.29
C ARG A 846 39.52 30.42 -3.10
N GLY A 847 40.22 29.93 -4.15
CA GLY A 847 41.70 29.93 -4.13
C GLY A 847 42.49 29.17 -5.22
N VAL A 848 42.57 29.70 -6.45
CA VAL A 848 43.69 29.65 -7.44
C VAL A 848 44.77 28.54 -7.34
N GLY A 849 45.04 27.82 -8.45
CA GLY A 849 46.37 27.18 -8.68
C GLY A 849 46.47 26.12 -9.80
N LEU A 850 47.35 26.35 -10.80
CA LEU A 850 47.71 25.38 -11.85
C LEU A 850 48.78 24.38 -11.36
N PHE A 851 48.75 23.11 -11.78
CA PHE A 851 49.61 22.57 -12.87
C PHE A 851 49.39 21.05 -13.10
N ALA A 852 50.09 20.49 -14.10
CA ALA A 852 49.91 19.11 -14.59
C ALA A 852 51.26 18.34 -14.66
N LEU A 853 51.20 17.15 -15.29
CA LEU A 853 52.30 16.28 -15.75
C LEU A 853 52.99 15.34 -14.73
N ALA A 854 52.85 14.03 -14.97
CA ALA A 854 53.88 13.17 -15.59
C ALA A 854 53.96 11.75 -14.98
N ALA A 855 54.24 10.77 -15.84
CA ALA A 855 54.53 9.38 -15.46
C ALA A 855 55.98 9.02 -15.83
N LEU A 856 56.52 7.95 -15.25
CA LEU A 856 57.71 7.27 -15.79
C LEU A 856 57.66 5.75 -15.55
N LEU A 857 58.25 4.99 -16.47
CA LEU A 857 58.25 3.52 -16.47
C LEU A 857 59.45 2.93 -15.75
N LEU A 858 59.37 1.63 -15.43
CA LEU A 858 60.45 0.69 -15.74
C LEU A 858 59.90 -0.72 -16.02
N VAL A 859 60.67 -1.52 -16.77
CA VAL A 859 60.21 -2.77 -17.42
C VAL A 859 61.28 -3.86 -17.27
N THR A 860 60.87 -5.10 -16.99
CA THR A 860 61.51 -6.32 -17.52
C THR A 860 60.46 -7.42 -17.71
N ALA A 861 60.71 -8.37 -18.61
CA ALA A 861 59.73 -9.38 -19.01
C ALA A 861 60.39 -10.71 -19.41
N ARG A 862 59.63 -11.82 -19.40
CA ARG A 862 59.93 -13.03 -20.18
C ARG A 862 58.66 -13.81 -20.53
N ARG A 863 58.43 -14.03 -21.83
CA ARG A 863 57.43 -14.94 -22.43
C ARG A 863 58.11 -16.20 -22.97
N ARG A 864 57.39 -17.34 -23.00
CA ARG A 864 57.34 -18.41 -24.03
C ARG A 864 56.42 -19.54 -23.51
N SER A 865 55.63 -20.28 -24.31
CA SER A 865 55.30 -20.17 -25.74
C SER A 865 54.27 -21.23 -26.21
N ARG A 866 53.40 -20.86 -27.18
CA ARG A 866 52.93 -21.69 -28.35
C ARG A 866 52.20 -23.03 -28.08
N SER A 867 51.42 -23.62 -29.00
CA SER A 867 50.68 -23.16 -30.21
C SER A 867 49.69 -24.26 -30.66
N ALA A 868 48.68 -23.89 -31.46
CA ALA A 868 47.52 -24.66 -31.93
C ALA A 868 47.75 -25.97 -32.74
N SER A 869 46.77 -26.89 -32.64
CA SER A 869 46.16 -27.70 -33.73
C SER A 869 44.91 -28.42 -33.19
N VAL A 870 43.68 -28.15 -33.65
CA VAL A 870 43.02 -28.72 -34.86
C VAL A 870 42.96 -30.26 -34.85
N GLY A 871 41.74 -30.84 -34.73
CA GLY A 871 41.47 -32.27 -34.89
C GLY A 871 39.97 -32.59 -34.69
N SER A 872 39.32 -33.27 -35.63
CA SER A 872 37.86 -33.46 -35.67
C SER A 872 37.42 -34.93 -35.61
N ARG A 873 36.28 -35.20 -34.94
CA ARG A 873 35.20 -36.22 -35.18
C ARG A 873 34.40 -36.44 -33.88
N ARG A 874 33.06 -36.51 -33.90
CA ARG A 874 32.19 -37.70 -34.16
C ARG A 874 32.61 -38.94 -33.33
N SER A 875 31.71 -39.67 -32.65
CA SER A 875 30.23 -39.58 -32.50
C SER A 875 29.71 -40.71 -31.57
N ARG A 876 28.41 -40.68 -31.22
CA ARG A 876 27.59 -41.75 -30.57
C ARG A 876 27.75 -41.88 -29.04
N ASP A 877 26.65 -41.83 -28.28
CA ASP A 877 25.66 -42.90 -27.94
C ASP A 877 26.33 -44.02 -27.11
N GLU A 878 25.88 -44.43 -25.92
CA GLU A 878 24.52 -44.86 -25.55
C GLU A 878 24.19 -44.74 -24.04
N SER A 879 22.93 -44.38 -23.76
CA SER A 879 21.96 -44.86 -22.73
C SER A 879 22.37 -45.47 -21.37
N ARG A 880 21.48 -45.22 -20.39
CA ARG A 880 21.27 -45.90 -19.08
C ARG A 880 22.30 -45.57 -17.98
N SER A 881 21.93 -45.59 -16.70
CA SER A 881 20.63 -45.94 -16.08
C SER A 881 19.88 -44.71 -15.54
#